data_AF-A0A0A2VV32-F1
#
_entry.id   AF-A0A0A2VV32-F1
#
_cell.length_a   1.000
_cell.length_b   1.000
_cell.length_c   1.000
_cell.angle_alpha   90.00
_cell.angle_beta   90.00
_cell.angle_gamma   90.00
#
_symmetry.space_group_name_H-M   'P 1'
#
loop_
_entity.id
_entity.type
_entity.pdbx_description
1 polymer ?
#
loop_
_entity_poly.entity_id
_entity_poly.type
_entity_poly.pdbx_seq_one_letter_code
_entity_poly.pdbx_strand_id
1 'polypeptide(L)'
;MTVTGSPDNQFRAGGNDLVPAYLDGQVANGGRLGMLGEQDARHVPFNIIGYTSKMIEDKQANTISDIIRNDATIQPVRSYGNFGESYRVRGFLLDGDDISYGGLYGVLPRQITSTAIAERVEVIKGSTAFLNGVPPGGSGVGGAINIEPKRAENEPRTQLGVDYTGRSQVGGSLDTGRRFGEDDRFGARVNLLHREGESEVHDQKNRTSLASVGLDYKGDKLRTSFDGGYQKMTVHNGRIGVGVGAITQMPDVPDNRTNYGQPWVYSDMRSRFAALHSEYDVTNDWTLYGALGTSETDERGNYSVPKLVDNNGHTSQTRLSTRYIADAFSGMGGVRGKFDTGFIGHSVNLGYSGVYRKTRAAYTMSSSKTAVGNNIYDPSYLDLSRFPTVASGSNMDDPTQRSRTITGGVSLSDTLSALDDKVLLTVGARRQDVRVRNYSYTGVEDQKSRFDAFKVTPVYGLVVKPWEPVSFYANHIEALQPGPTATSKATNAGNVVGVVQSKQNEVGMKMDFGRVGGSLALFEIKKPVGMIDGNNVYGLYGEQRSRGMELNVFGEPVYGVRLLGSALWLQPEMVKTNGGTNDGKDAIGVPRYSWSVGGEWDLPWVQNLTATGTLIRTGSQYASADNSIKLNGWTRLDLGLRYSTKVNEQTLTWRASVENVTNEKYWASVDDSVGEWLMSERIQVVQGDITQIEVDVIVNAANPSLMGGGGVDGAIHRAAGPALLEACKAVRQLQGECAPGHAVITEAGNLAVKAVIHAVGPVWHGGEQNEAELLELAYRNSLDLAAANGYRSIAFPAISTGVYGFPKAQAARIAWDVVYKYIGQRPLPERAVFVCFDDENTQIYQQIAAGCHK
;
A
#
# COMPACT_ATOMS: atom_id res chain seq x y z
N MET A 1 -18.82 32.24 27.34
CA MET A 1 -19.72 31.16 27.76
C MET A 1 -18.88 29.91 27.88
N THR A 2 -18.87 29.27 29.04
CA THR A 2 -18.18 27.99 29.24
C THR A 2 -18.94 26.94 28.45
N VAL A 3 -18.35 26.41 27.37
CA VAL A 3 -18.89 25.21 26.72
C VAL A 3 -18.47 24.03 27.60
N THR A 4 -19.19 23.84 28.70
CA THR A 4 -19.28 22.50 29.29
C THR A 4 -20.20 21.75 28.36
N GLY A 5 -19.66 20.86 27.53
CA GLY A 5 -20.51 19.97 26.74
C GLY A 5 -21.51 19.32 27.68
N SER A 6 -22.80 19.53 27.45
CA SER A 6 -23.79 18.66 28.08
C SER A 6 -23.42 17.25 27.64
N PRO A 7 -23.21 16.27 28.54
CA PRO A 7 -23.24 14.89 28.12
C PRO A 7 -24.62 14.71 27.50
N ASP A 8 -24.67 14.53 26.19
CA ASP A 8 -25.92 14.26 25.52
C ASP A 8 -26.37 12.89 26.04
N ASN A 9 -27.22 12.91 27.08
CA ASN A 9 -27.79 11.75 27.77
C ASN A 9 -28.67 10.87 26.85
N GLN A 10 -28.60 11.09 25.54
CA GLN A 10 -29.39 10.44 24.51
C GLN A 10 -28.58 9.50 23.60
N PHE A 11 -27.24 9.50 23.67
CA PHE A 11 -26.46 8.55 22.86
C PHE A 11 -26.67 7.11 23.35
N ARG A 12 -27.23 6.26 22.48
CA ARG A 12 -27.38 4.83 22.73
C ARG A 12 -26.31 4.06 21.97
N ALA A 13 -25.30 3.58 22.71
CA ALA A 13 -24.27 2.71 22.15
C ALA A 13 -24.90 1.50 21.44
N GLY A 14 -24.34 1.18 20.28
CA GLY A 14 -24.84 0.14 19.40
C GLY A 14 -25.65 0.65 18.22
N GLY A 15 -26.19 1.88 18.22
CA GLY A 15 -27.05 2.36 17.15
C GLY A 15 -26.33 2.81 15.86
N ASN A 16 -27.10 3.41 14.97
CA ASN A 16 -26.60 4.20 13.84
C ASN A 16 -26.43 5.70 14.15
N ASP A 17 -26.84 6.14 15.34
CA ASP A 17 -26.67 7.52 15.78
C ASP A 17 -25.20 7.79 16.13
N LEU A 18 -24.63 8.84 15.55
CA LEU A 18 -23.22 9.18 15.72
C LEU A 18 -22.89 9.45 17.18
N VAL A 19 -21.73 8.97 17.64
CA VAL A 19 -21.16 9.39 18.94
C VAL A 19 -21.08 10.92 18.99
N PRO A 20 -21.51 11.60 20.06
CA PRO A 20 -21.43 13.07 20.13
C PRO A 20 -20.01 13.61 19.90
N ALA A 21 -19.92 14.78 19.27
CA ALA A 21 -18.65 15.47 19.11
C ALA A 21 -18.14 15.96 20.47
N TYR A 22 -16.84 15.79 20.73
CA TYR A 22 -16.18 16.26 21.93
C TYR A 22 -16.20 17.80 21.95
N LEU A 23 -16.92 18.38 22.92
CA LEU A 23 -17.16 19.83 23.03
C LEU A 23 -17.72 20.45 21.73
N ASP A 24 -18.60 19.72 21.02
CA ASP A 24 -19.14 20.12 19.70
C ASP A 24 -18.05 20.48 18.67
N GLY A 25 -16.87 19.87 18.85
CA GLY A 25 -15.64 20.26 18.21
C GLY A 25 -15.27 19.41 17.00
N GLN A 26 -13.96 19.25 16.85
CA GLN A 26 -13.33 18.63 15.67
C GLN A 26 -13.22 17.10 15.76
N VAL A 27 -13.41 16.54 16.96
CA VAL A 27 -13.17 15.14 17.28
C VAL A 27 -14.39 14.56 17.99
N ALA A 28 -14.70 13.29 17.75
CA ALA A 28 -15.58 12.47 18.57
C ALA A 28 -14.74 11.35 19.23
N ASN A 29 -14.95 11.11 20.53
CA ASN A 29 -14.23 10.09 21.30
C ASN A 29 -14.93 8.73 21.18
N GLY A 30 -15.01 8.22 19.95
CA GLY A 30 -15.78 7.04 19.60
C GLY A 30 -16.02 6.95 18.11
N GLY A 31 -16.78 5.94 17.71
CA GLY A 31 -17.23 5.75 16.34
C GLY A 31 -17.79 4.36 16.10
N ARG A 32 -18.06 4.03 14.84
CA ARG A 32 -18.61 2.73 14.46
C ARG A 32 -17.58 1.60 14.57
N LEU A 33 -17.88 0.61 15.41
CA LEU A 33 -17.18 -0.68 15.45
C LEU A 33 -17.91 -1.73 14.62
N GLY A 34 -18.03 -1.46 13.33
CA GLY A 34 -18.65 -2.38 12.38
C GLY A 34 -20.06 -2.78 12.78
N MET A 35 -20.34 -4.09 12.84
CA MET A 35 -21.64 -4.61 13.23
C MET A 35 -22.06 -4.35 14.69
N LEU A 36 -21.11 -3.94 15.54
CA LEU A 36 -21.43 -3.48 16.89
C LEU A 36 -22.03 -2.07 16.88
N GLY A 37 -22.09 -1.37 15.74
CA GLY A 37 -22.62 -0.02 15.64
C GLY A 37 -21.71 1.05 16.26
N GLU A 38 -22.27 2.23 16.49
CA GLU A 38 -21.59 3.37 17.12
C GLU A 38 -21.27 3.08 18.59
N GLN A 39 -20.03 3.32 19.01
CA GLN A 39 -19.53 2.98 20.34
C GLN A 39 -18.73 4.14 20.95
N ASP A 40 -18.97 4.41 22.23
CA ASP A 40 -18.11 5.29 23.03
C ASP A 40 -16.78 4.59 23.27
N ALA A 41 -15.67 5.26 22.92
CA ALA A 41 -14.34 4.70 23.06
C ALA A 41 -14.03 4.26 24.50
N ARG A 42 -14.57 4.91 25.53
CA ARG A 42 -14.31 4.60 26.95
C ARG A 42 -14.87 3.25 27.39
N HIS A 43 -15.83 2.68 26.64
CA HIS A 43 -16.54 1.46 26.97
C HIS A 43 -16.10 0.24 26.15
N VAL A 44 -15.16 0.41 25.23
CA VAL A 44 -14.69 -0.67 24.35
C VAL A 44 -13.19 -0.89 24.49
N PRO A 45 -12.68 -2.12 24.33
CA PRO A 45 -11.26 -2.40 24.47
C PRO A 45 -10.45 -2.08 23.21
N PHE A 46 -10.89 -1.13 22.35
CA PHE A 46 -10.22 -0.76 21.09
C PHE A 46 -9.99 0.74 20.98
N ASN A 47 -8.87 1.18 20.40
CA ASN A 47 -8.64 2.61 20.16
C ASN A 47 -9.39 3.07 18.89
N ILE A 48 -10.32 4.00 19.06
CA ILE A 48 -11.15 4.56 17.98
C ILE A 48 -11.30 6.06 18.17
N ILE A 49 -11.22 6.80 17.08
CA ILE A 49 -11.38 8.26 17.05
C ILE A 49 -12.16 8.67 15.80
N GLY A 50 -13.10 9.60 15.95
CA GLY A 50 -13.86 10.19 14.84
C GLY A 50 -13.45 11.63 14.58
N TYR A 51 -13.32 12.02 13.32
CA TYR A 51 -13.08 13.40 12.88
C TYR A 51 -14.37 13.96 12.26
N THR A 52 -14.85 15.09 12.79
CA THR A 52 -16.19 15.61 12.48
C THR A 52 -16.23 16.39 11.16
N SER A 53 -17.42 16.58 10.61
CA SER A 53 -17.69 17.48 9.48
C SER A 53 -17.17 18.90 9.71
N LYS A 54 -17.23 19.39 10.95
CA LYS A 54 -16.59 20.64 11.36
C LYS A 54 -15.09 20.65 11.08
N MET A 55 -14.37 19.58 11.45
CA MET A 55 -12.94 19.46 11.14
C MET A 55 -12.68 19.43 9.64
N ILE A 56 -13.53 18.72 8.88
CA ILE A 56 -13.44 18.66 7.42
C ILE A 56 -13.52 20.05 6.80
N GLU A 57 -14.51 20.83 7.20
CA GLU A 57 -14.70 22.19 6.70
C GLU A 57 -13.58 23.14 7.16
N ASP A 58 -13.17 23.05 8.42
CA ASP A 58 -12.14 23.92 9.01
C ASP A 58 -10.75 23.68 8.40
N LYS A 59 -10.46 22.43 8.00
CA LYS A 59 -9.26 22.06 7.26
C LYS A 59 -9.36 22.29 5.76
N GLN A 60 -10.55 22.61 5.24
CA GLN A 60 -10.80 22.70 3.79
C GLN A 60 -10.39 21.42 3.06
N ALA A 61 -10.59 20.27 3.71
CA ALA A 61 -10.11 18.97 3.24
C ALA A 61 -10.84 18.52 1.98
N ASN A 62 -10.09 18.00 1.02
CA ASN A 62 -10.58 17.60 -0.30
C ASN A 62 -10.79 16.08 -0.38
N THR A 63 -9.86 15.32 0.21
CA THR A 63 -9.86 13.86 0.25
C THR A 63 -9.69 13.35 1.68
N ILE A 64 -9.94 12.06 1.89
CA ILE A 64 -9.78 11.42 3.20
C ILE A 64 -8.36 11.60 3.74
N SER A 65 -7.35 11.60 2.86
CA SER A 65 -5.95 11.87 3.22
C SER A 65 -5.74 13.17 3.98
N ASP A 66 -6.48 14.24 3.65
CA ASP A 66 -6.31 15.56 4.29
C ASP A 66 -6.77 15.57 5.75
N ILE A 67 -7.71 14.67 6.11
CA ILE A 67 -8.21 14.51 7.47
C ILE A 67 -7.30 13.64 8.30
N ILE A 68 -7.00 12.44 7.81
CA ILE A 68 -6.26 11.44 8.57
C ILE A 68 -4.79 11.82 8.78
N ARG A 69 -4.23 12.76 8.00
CA ARG A 69 -2.88 13.34 8.26
C ARG A 69 -2.74 13.94 9.65
N ASN A 70 -3.86 14.31 10.28
CA ASN A 70 -3.86 14.81 11.64
C ASN A 70 -3.61 13.68 12.69
N ASP A 71 -3.73 12.41 12.29
CA ASP A 71 -3.40 11.23 13.10
C ASP A 71 -2.02 10.67 12.71
N ALA A 72 -1.06 10.72 13.62
CA ALA A 72 0.30 10.26 13.38
C ALA A 72 0.40 8.73 13.22
N THR A 73 -0.62 7.98 13.63
CA THR A 73 -0.66 6.52 13.45
C THR A 73 -0.97 6.11 12.01
N ILE A 74 -1.37 7.07 11.17
CA ILE A 74 -1.66 6.88 9.76
C ILE A 74 -0.70 7.69 8.90
N GLN A 75 -0.05 7.03 7.96
CA GLN A 75 0.74 7.66 6.92
C GLN A 75 -0.02 7.54 5.59
N PRO A 76 -0.38 8.66 4.95
CA PRO A 76 -0.85 8.63 3.56
C PRO A 76 0.26 8.14 2.63
N VAL A 77 -0.09 7.24 1.73
CA VAL A 77 0.78 6.66 0.70
C VAL A 77 0.09 6.85 -0.65
N ARG A 78 0.84 7.18 -1.69
CA ARG A 78 0.29 7.16 -3.05
C ARG A 78 0.33 5.73 -3.59
N SER A 79 -0.78 5.26 -4.15
CA SER A 79 -0.85 3.95 -4.78
C SER A 79 0.12 3.83 -5.96
N TYR A 80 0.74 2.67 -6.10
CA TYR A 80 1.72 2.40 -7.14
C TYR A 80 1.21 2.71 -8.55
N GLY A 81 1.92 3.61 -9.21
CA GLY A 81 1.77 3.89 -10.64
C GLY A 81 0.46 4.57 -11.06
N ASN A 82 -0.32 5.10 -10.13
CA ASN A 82 -1.53 5.87 -10.42
C ASN A 82 -1.71 7.02 -9.40
N PHE A 83 -2.93 7.59 -9.32
CA PHE A 83 -3.28 8.73 -8.46
C PHE A 83 -4.09 8.33 -7.22
N GLY A 84 -4.28 7.03 -7.00
CA GLY A 84 -5.01 6.51 -5.84
C GLY A 84 -4.32 6.84 -4.53
N GLU A 85 -5.14 6.96 -3.50
CA GLU A 85 -4.74 7.10 -2.11
C GLU A 85 -4.78 5.72 -1.46
N SER A 86 -3.69 5.42 -0.76
CA SER A 86 -3.59 4.29 0.15
C SER A 86 -3.03 4.81 1.47
N TYR A 87 -3.10 3.99 2.50
CA TYR A 87 -2.76 4.41 3.84
C TYR A 87 -1.87 3.36 4.47
N ARG A 88 -1.07 3.77 5.45
CA ARG A 88 -0.32 2.85 6.29
C ARG A 88 -0.70 3.11 7.73
N VAL A 89 -1.34 2.14 8.37
CA VAL A 89 -1.75 2.21 9.77
C VAL A 89 -0.87 1.27 10.59
N ARG A 90 -0.23 1.77 11.66
CA ARG A 90 0.69 0.97 12.52
C ARG A 90 1.76 0.18 11.73
N GLY A 91 2.19 0.71 10.58
CA GLY A 91 3.21 0.11 9.71
C GLY A 91 2.70 -0.83 8.62
N PHE A 92 1.40 -1.09 8.52
CA PHE A 92 0.81 -1.97 7.50
C PHE A 92 -0.07 -1.20 6.52
N LEU A 93 -0.01 -1.56 5.24
CA LEU A 93 -0.86 -0.96 4.21
C LEU A 93 -2.35 -1.23 4.47
N LEU A 94 -3.15 -0.22 4.16
CA LEU A 94 -4.60 -0.18 4.08
C LEU A 94 -4.95 0.45 2.73
N ASP A 95 -5.54 -0.35 1.84
CA ASP A 95 -5.92 0.08 0.51
C ASP A 95 -7.17 0.96 0.55
N GLY A 96 -7.31 1.88 -0.42
CA GLY A 96 -8.52 2.69 -0.56
C GLY A 96 -9.80 1.88 -0.81
N ASP A 97 -9.66 0.68 -1.42
CA ASP A 97 -10.74 -0.31 -1.58
C ASP A 97 -11.36 -0.78 -0.25
N ASP A 98 -10.61 -0.64 0.86
CA ASP A 98 -10.94 -1.23 2.16
C ASP A 98 -11.46 -0.20 3.17
N ILE A 99 -11.77 1.03 2.71
CA ILE A 99 -12.55 1.99 3.48
C ILE A 99 -14.01 1.53 3.51
N SER A 100 -14.64 1.55 4.69
CA SER A 100 -16.07 1.27 4.83
C SER A 100 -16.94 2.53 4.79
N TYR A 101 -18.21 2.37 4.43
CA TYR A 101 -19.24 3.41 4.46
C TYR A 101 -20.41 2.96 5.33
N GLY A 102 -20.61 3.63 6.46
CA GLY A 102 -21.55 3.14 7.49
C GLY A 102 -21.23 1.71 7.95
N GLY A 103 -19.95 1.33 7.97
CA GLY A 103 -19.49 -0.03 8.30
C GLY A 103 -19.56 -1.06 7.15
N LEU A 104 -20.07 -0.71 5.96
CA LEU A 104 -20.10 -1.60 4.79
C LEU A 104 -18.85 -1.42 3.92
N TYR A 105 -18.12 -2.51 3.63
CA TYR A 105 -17.00 -2.49 2.68
C TYR A 105 -17.45 -2.54 1.21
N GLY A 106 -16.61 -2.03 0.31
CA GLY A 106 -16.86 -2.12 -1.14
C GLY A 106 -17.94 -1.17 -1.67
N VAL A 107 -18.40 -0.22 -0.86
CA VAL A 107 -19.39 0.78 -1.28
C VAL A 107 -18.73 2.02 -1.87
N LEU A 108 -17.59 2.46 -1.33
CA LEU A 108 -16.96 3.72 -1.75
C LEU A 108 -16.06 3.57 -2.98
N PRO A 109 -15.75 4.70 -3.66
CA PRO A 109 -14.72 4.74 -4.69
C PRO A 109 -13.38 4.20 -4.18
N ARG A 110 -12.74 3.34 -4.99
CA ARG A 110 -11.50 2.64 -4.65
C ARG A 110 -10.28 3.56 -4.53
N GLN A 111 -10.07 4.46 -5.50
CA GLN A 111 -8.80 5.19 -5.62
C GLN A 111 -8.78 6.46 -4.77
N ILE A 112 -9.80 7.32 -4.91
CA ILE A 112 -9.86 8.60 -4.20
C ILE A 112 -11.31 8.81 -3.77
N THR A 113 -11.51 9.16 -2.50
CA THR A 113 -12.83 9.48 -1.95
C THR A 113 -12.85 10.93 -1.49
N SER A 114 -13.81 11.70 -1.97
CA SER A 114 -14.02 13.07 -1.50
C SER A 114 -14.58 13.08 -0.08
N THR A 115 -14.16 14.03 0.74
CA THR A 115 -14.70 14.28 2.08
C THR A 115 -16.12 14.86 2.07
N ALA A 116 -16.61 15.36 0.93
CA ALA A 116 -17.92 16.03 0.85
C ALA A 116 -19.11 15.10 1.21
N ILE A 117 -18.92 13.79 1.12
CA ILE A 117 -19.94 12.78 1.49
C ILE A 117 -19.89 12.40 2.97
N ALA A 118 -18.84 12.80 3.69
CA ALA A 118 -18.58 12.37 5.05
C ALA A 118 -19.19 13.36 6.06
N GLU A 119 -20.00 12.83 6.98
CA GLU A 119 -20.30 13.48 8.26
C GLU A 119 -19.18 13.24 9.26
N ARG A 120 -18.56 12.05 9.17
CA ARG A 120 -17.46 11.64 10.02
C ARG A 120 -16.46 10.79 9.25
N VAL A 121 -15.18 11.01 9.53
CA VAL A 121 -14.09 10.10 9.17
C VAL A 121 -13.61 9.44 10.44
N GLU A 122 -13.81 8.13 10.56
CA GLU A 122 -13.49 7.36 11.75
C GLU A 122 -12.28 6.48 11.51
N VAL A 123 -11.40 6.43 12.50
CA VAL A 123 -10.18 5.65 12.49
C VAL A 123 -10.25 4.64 13.61
N ILE A 124 -10.17 3.36 13.25
CA ILE A 124 -10.10 2.24 14.17
C ILE A 124 -8.67 1.72 14.12
N LYS A 125 -7.98 1.73 15.27
CA LYS A 125 -6.58 1.28 15.36
C LYS A 125 -6.54 -0.20 15.73
N GLY A 126 -5.89 -0.99 14.90
CA GLY A 126 -5.96 -2.45 14.91
C GLY A 126 -7.09 -3.02 14.07
N SER A 127 -7.00 -4.32 13.80
CA SER A 127 -7.88 -4.97 12.82
C SER A 127 -9.36 -4.95 13.19
N THR A 128 -10.21 -4.87 12.18
CA THR A 128 -11.67 -4.97 12.27
C THR A 128 -12.20 -6.30 11.74
N ALA A 129 -11.33 -7.29 11.48
CA ALA A 129 -11.76 -8.55 10.84
C ALA A 129 -12.83 -9.30 11.64
N PHE A 130 -12.80 -9.23 12.98
CA PHE A 130 -13.87 -9.75 13.83
C PHE A 130 -15.22 -9.05 13.56
N LEU A 131 -15.21 -7.73 13.37
CA LEU A 131 -16.38 -6.86 13.29
C LEU A 131 -17.01 -6.82 11.89
N ASN A 132 -16.19 -6.66 10.85
CA ASN A 132 -16.68 -6.46 9.47
C ASN A 132 -16.22 -7.56 8.49
N GLY A 133 -15.37 -8.48 8.95
CA GLY A 133 -14.77 -9.48 8.09
C GLY A 133 -13.61 -8.96 7.26
N VAL A 134 -13.24 -9.74 6.24
CA VAL A 134 -12.13 -9.44 5.33
C VAL A 134 -12.61 -8.45 4.26
N PRO A 135 -11.99 -7.26 4.14
CA PRO A 135 -12.39 -6.28 3.15
C PRO A 135 -11.96 -6.69 1.71
N PRO A 136 -12.52 -6.07 0.65
CA PRO A 136 -12.38 -6.55 -0.73
C PRO A 136 -10.95 -6.52 -1.31
N GLY A 137 -10.12 -5.57 -0.89
CA GLY A 137 -8.69 -5.47 -1.20
C GLY A 137 -7.85 -6.42 -0.34
N GLY A 138 -8.40 -6.85 0.80
CA GLY A 138 -7.73 -7.79 1.70
C GLY A 138 -6.59 -7.15 2.47
N SER A 139 -6.66 -5.86 2.78
CA SER A 139 -5.74 -5.10 3.65
C SER A 139 -6.32 -4.92 5.06
N GLY A 140 -5.93 -3.87 5.81
CA GLY A 140 -6.56 -3.52 7.09
C GLY A 140 -6.07 -4.30 8.32
N VAL A 141 -4.80 -4.72 8.31
CA VAL A 141 -4.16 -5.40 9.46
C VAL A 141 -3.90 -4.42 10.60
N GLY A 142 -3.38 -3.24 10.27
CA GLY A 142 -3.00 -2.23 11.27
C GLY A 142 -4.15 -1.36 11.76
N GLY A 143 -5.28 -1.35 11.06
CA GLY A 143 -6.42 -0.48 11.32
C GLY A 143 -7.43 -0.47 10.19
N ALA A 144 -8.53 0.26 10.40
CA ALA A 144 -9.56 0.51 9.39
C ALA A 144 -9.99 1.98 9.41
N ILE A 145 -10.47 2.45 8.26
CA ILE A 145 -11.10 3.77 8.12
C ILE A 145 -12.56 3.55 7.76
N ASN A 146 -13.46 4.22 8.46
CA ASN A 146 -14.89 4.22 8.20
C ASN A 146 -15.38 5.63 7.91
N ILE A 147 -16.30 5.76 6.96
CA ILE A 147 -16.93 7.03 6.60
C ILE A 147 -18.40 6.94 6.98
N GLU A 148 -18.85 7.82 7.86
CA GLU A 148 -20.27 7.95 8.16
C GLU A 148 -20.93 8.95 7.20
N PRO A 149 -22.08 8.59 6.60
CA PRO A 149 -22.79 9.44 5.68
C PRO A 149 -23.46 10.63 6.37
N LYS A 150 -23.63 11.72 5.62
CA LYS A 150 -24.41 12.89 6.06
C LYS A 150 -25.89 12.56 6.22
N ARG A 151 -26.51 13.14 7.23
CA ARG A 151 -27.94 13.02 7.55
C ARG A 151 -28.58 14.39 7.68
N ALA A 152 -29.90 14.46 7.59
CA ALA A 152 -30.60 15.70 7.87
C ALA A 152 -30.55 15.98 9.38
N GLU A 153 -29.90 17.09 9.73
CA GLU A 153 -29.93 17.67 11.08
C GLU A 153 -31.37 18.05 11.47
N ASN A 154 -31.64 18.17 12.77
CA ASN A 154 -32.96 18.61 13.25
C ASN A 154 -33.24 20.05 12.79
N GLU A 155 -32.23 20.91 12.82
CA GLU A 155 -32.32 22.26 12.29
C GLU A 155 -32.12 22.28 10.77
N PRO A 156 -33.02 22.94 10.02
CA PRO A 156 -32.85 23.23 8.61
C PRO A 156 -31.50 23.88 8.28
N ARG A 157 -30.67 23.21 7.47
CA ARG A 157 -29.37 23.75 7.03
C ARG A 157 -29.26 23.86 5.51
N THR A 158 -28.79 25.00 5.01
CA THR A 158 -28.40 25.17 3.60
C THR A 158 -27.10 25.96 3.55
N GLN A 159 -26.06 25.36 2.97
CA GLN A 159 -24.75 25.96 2.85
C GLN A 159 -24.34 25.99 1.38
N LEU A 160 -23.94 27.17 0.94
CA LEU A 160 -23.29 27.39 -0.35
C LEU A 160 -21.81 27.67 -0.10
N GLY A 161 -20.96 26.98 -0.84
CA GLY A 161 -19.51 27.15 -0.78
C GLY A 161 -18.96 27.58 -2.13
N VAL A 162 -17.94 28.44 -2.09
CA VAL A 162 -17.04 28.71 -3.21
C VAL A 162 -15.63 28.54 -2.67
N ASP A 163 -14.82 27.78 -3.38
CA ASP A 163 -13.43 27.52 -3.02
C ASP A 163 -12.47 27.81 -4.17
N TYR A 164 -11.24 28.11 -3.78
CA TYR A 164 -10.12 28.30 -4.70
C TYR A 164 -8.88 27.65 -4.09
N THR A 165 -8.28 26.71 -4.82
CA THR A 165 -7.15 25.90 -4.36
C THR A 165 -6.08 25.82 -5.45
N GLY A 166 -4.83 25.64 -5.04
CA GLY A 166 -3.71 25.47 -5.98
C GLY A 166 -3.45 26.73 -6.81
N ARG A 167 -3.40 26.58 -8.13
CA ARG A 167 -3.05 27.68 -9.07
C ARG A 167 -4.26 28.29 -9.77
N SER A 168 -5.23 27.47 -10.14
CA SER A 168 -6.44 27.95 -10.83
C SER A 168 -7.64 27.04 -10.62
N GLN A 169 -7.62 26.18 -9.60
CA GLN A 169 -8.75 25.31 -9.31
C GLN A 169 -9.82 26.09 -8.56
N VAL A 170 -10.97 26.29 -9.22
CA VAL A 170 -12.16 26.95 -8.64
C VAL A 170 -13.22 25.88 -8.40
N GLY A 171 -13.88 25.96 -7.25
CA GLY A 171 -14.93 25.05 -6.84
C GLY A 171 -16.19 25.74 -6.33
N GLY A 172 -17.30 25.04 -6.47
CA GLY A 172 -18.58 25.39 -5.89
C GLY A 172 -19.22 24.18 -5.23
N SER A 173 -19.86 24.39 -4.09
CA SER A 173 -20.57 23.35 -3.36
C SER A 173 -21.94 23.81 -2.85
N LEU A 174 -22.86 22.86 -2.74
CA LEU A 174 -24.15 23.02 -2.09
C LEU A 174 -24.33 21.85 -1.13
N ASP A 175 -24.63 22.15 0.12
CA ASP A 175 -25.00 21.15 1.12
C ASP A 175 -26.30 21.59 1.81
N THR A 176 -27.38 20.83 1.65
CA THR A 176 -28.70 21.20 2.16
C THR A 176 -29.41 20.02 2.78
N GLY A 177 -30.00 20.24 3.96
CA GLY A 177 -30.71 19.24 4.75
C GLY A 177 -31.99 19.76 5.38
N ARG A 178 -33.05 18.96 5.34
CA ARG A 178 -34.35 19.27 5.95
C ARG A 178 -34.98 18.01 6.50
N ARG A 179 -35.80 18.18 7.53
CA ARG A 179 -36.70 17.15 8.05
C ARG A 179 -38.16 17.50 7.73
N PHE A 180 -39.01 16.48 7.69
CA PHE A 180 -40.39 16.54 7.23
C PHE A 180 -41.27 15.54 7.99
N GLY A 181 -42.58 15.74 7.90
CA GLY A 181 -43.61 14.91 8.54
C GLY A 181 -43.88 15.31 9.99
N GLU A 182 -44.85 14.64 10.63
CA GLU A 182 -45.06 14.79 12.07
C GLU A 182 -43.80 14.37 12.83
N ASP A 183 -43.41 15.15 13.84
CA ASP A 183 -42.21 14.97 14.66
C ASP A 183 -40.88 14.87 13.88
N ASP A 184 -40.78 15.49 12.69
CA ASP A 184 -39.56 15.49 11.87
C ASP A 184 -39.01 14.09 11.55
N ARG A 185 -39.91 13.10 11.43
CA ARG A 185 -39.51 11.69 11.28
C ARG A 185 -38.83 11.37 9.96
N PHE A 186 -39.01 12.16 8.89
CA PHE A 186 -38.35 11.96 7.61
C PHE A 186 -37.27 13.00 7.36
N GLY A 187 -36.04 12.59 7.05
CA GLY A 187 -34.93 13.47 6.71
C GLY A 187 -34.49 13.33 5.26
N ALA A 188 -34.09 14.44 4.63
CA ALA A 188 -33.39 14.43 3.35
C ALA A 188 -32.20 15.39 3.38
N ARG A 189 -31.04 14.92 2.91
CA ARG A 189 -29.79 15.67 2.78
C ARG A 189 -29.26 15.53 1.35
N VAL A 190 -28.87 16.62 0.71
CA VAL A 190 -28.28 16.63 -0.63
C VAL A 190 -26.96 17.38 -0.58
N ASN A 191 -25.92 16.78 -1.16
CA ASN A 191 -24.59 17.37 -1.30
C ASN A 191 -24.19 17.38 -2.78
N LEU A 192 -23.83 18.55 -3.28
CA LEU A 192 -23.26 18.75 -4.61
C LEU A 192 -21.91 19.42 -4.49
N LEU A 193 -20.93 18.97 -5.26
CA LEU A 193 -19.61 19.58 -5.36
C LEU A 193 -19.15 19.52 -6.81
N HIS A 194 -18.65 20.62 -7.33
CA HIS A 194 -17.88 20.64 -8.56
C HIS A 194 -16.68 21.56 -8.40
N ARG A 195 -15.49 21.09 -8.79
CA ARG A 195 -14.30 21.92 -8.88
C ARG A 195 -13.39 21.46 -10.00
N GLU A 196 -12.71 22.40 -10.62
CA GLU A 196 -11.83 22.15 -11.77
C GLU A 196 -10.76 23.22 -11.91
N GLY A 197 -9.54 22.80 -12.29
CA GLY A 197 -8.45 23.71 -12.68
C GLY A 197 -7.07 23.12 -12.42
N GLU A 198 -6.05 23.96 -12.52
CA GLU A 198 -4.66 23.58 -12.32
C GLU A 198 -4.34 23.45 -10.82
N SER A 199 -3.70 22.34 -10.46
CA SER A 199 -3.21 22.06 -9.11
C SER A 199 -1.95 22.87 -8.78
N GLU A 200 -1.39 22.66 -7.60
CA GLU A 200 -0.10 23.19 -7.17
C GLU A 200 1.08 22.71 -8.02
N VAL A 201 0.94 21.57 -8.69
CA VAL A 201 1.90 21.07 -9.69
C VAL A 201 1.59 21.69 -11.05
N HIS A 202 2.61 22.26 -11.69
CA HIS A 202 2.45 22.94 -12.98
C HIS A 202 1.84 22.01 -14.04
N ASP A 203 0.90 22.56 -14.81
CA ASP A 203 0.18 21.90 -15.91
C ASP A 203 -0.70 20.69 -15.52
N GLN A 204 -0.63 20.20 -14.28
CA GLN A 204 -1.51 19.15 -13.78
C GLN A 204 -2.90 19.74 -13.52
N LYS A 205 -3.92 19.14 -14.15
CA LYS A 205 -5.32 19.57 -14.05
C LYS A 205 -6.13 18.55 -13.29
N ASN A 206 -6.79 19.00 -12.23
CA ASN A 206 -7.65 18.19 -11.38
C ASN A 206 -9.10 18.65 -11.52
N ARG A 207 -10.01 17.70 -11.66
CA ARG A 207 -11.46 17.94 -11.64
C ARG A 207 -12.16 16.94 -10.73
N THR A 208 -13.09 17.43 -9.92
CA THR A 208 -13.98 16.63 -9.09
C THR A 208 -15.42 17.07 -9.34
N SER A 209 -16.30 16.10 -9.56
CA SER A 209 -17.76 16.29 -9.60
C SER A 209 -18.39 15.25 -8.70
N LEU A 210 -19.22 15.68 -7.76
CA LEU A 210 -19.87 14.82 -6.80
C LEU A 210 -21.32 15.24 -6.60
N ALA A 211 -22.19 14.25 -6.49
CA ALA A 211 -23.56 14.41 -6.03
C ALA A 211 -23.89 13.25 -5.09
N SER A 212 -24.43 13.55 -3.91
CA SER A 212 -24.97 12.53 -3.01
C SER A 212 -26.30 12.97 -2.40
N VAL A 213 -27.11 11.96 -2.08
CA VAL A 213 -28.37 12.09 -1.37
C VAL A 213 -28.37 11.13 -0.18
N GLY A 214 -28.75 11.62 0.99
CA GLY A 214 -29.03 10.84 2.17
C GLY A 214 -30.49 11.03 2.56
N LEU A 215 -31.24 9.95 2.68
CA LEU A 215 -32.63 9.92 3.13
C LEU A 215 -32.70 9.12 4.41
N ASP A 216 -33.46 9.58 5.40
CA ASP A 216 -33.63 8.84 6.65
C ASP A 216 -35.08 8.88 7.17
N TYR A 217 -35.46 7.84 7.89
CA TYR A 217 -36.69 7.75 8.66
C TYR A 217 -36.37 7.36 10.10
N LYS A 218 -36.89 8.14 11.05
CA LYS A 218 -36.76 7.94 12.49
C LYS A 218 -38.15 7.72 13.09
N GLY A 219 -38.54 6.46 13.25
CA GLY A 219 -39.72 6.08 14.02
C GLY A 219 -39.36 5.53 15.40
N ASP A 220 -40.38 5.28 16.22
CA ASP A 220 -40.20 4.85 17.61
C ASP A 220 -39.46 3.50 17.73
N LYS A 221 -39.71 2.57 16.81
CA LYS A 221 -39.07 1.25 16.76
C LYS A 221 -38.20 1.02 15.53
N LEU A 222 -38.58 1.61 14.40
CA LEU A 222 -37.90 1.43 13.12
C LEU A 222 -37.09 2.68 12.79
N ARG A 223 -35.81 2.50 12.53
CA ARG A 223 -34.93 3.53 11.97
C ARG A 223 -34.35 2.99 10.68
N THR A 224 -34.43 3.75 9.60
CA THR A 224 -33.84 3.34 8.32
C THR A 224 -33.26 4.53 7.58
N SER A 225 -32.21 4.30 6.81
CA SER A 225 -31.57 5.34 6.01
C SER A 225 -31.05 4.78 4.70
N PHE A 226 -31.20 5.56 3.63
CA PHE A 226 -30.67 5.28 2.32
C PHE A 226 -29.68 6.37 1.91
N ASP A 227 -28.55 5.95 1.35
CA ASP A 227 -27.55 6.81 0.75
C ASP A 227 -27.36 6.44 -0.71
N GLY A 228 -27.31 7.45 -1.59
CA GLY A 228 -26.95 7.28 -2.98
C GLY A 228 -25.94 8.33 -3.39
N GLY A 229 -24.93 7.94 -4.16
CA GLY A 229 -23.87 8.85 -4.56
C GLY A 229 -23.28 8.58 -5.95
N TYR A 230 -22.80 9.65 -6.55
CA TYR A 230 -22.02 9.66 -7.77
C TYR A 230 -20.78 10.52 -7.55
N GLN A 231 -19.62 10.00 -7.93
CA GLN A 231 -18.37 10.74 -7.91
C GLN A 231 -17.63 10.53 -9.23
N LYS A 232 -17.13 11.62 -9.81
CA LYS A 232 -16.17 11.60 -10.91
C LYS A 232 -14.96 12.43 -10.52
N MET A 233 -13.78 11.83 -10.59
CA MET A 233 -12.51 12.51 -10.37
C MET A 233 -11.60 12.26 -11.57
N THR A 234 -10.96 13.31 -12.06
CA THR A 234 -10.04 13.21 -13.19
C THR A 234 -8.76 13.98 -12.91
N VAL A 235 -7.62 13.36 -13.20
CA VAL A 235 -6.29 13.97 -13.14
C VAL A 235 -5.69 13.90 -14.54
N HIS A 236 -5.36 15.04 -15.13
CA HIS A 236 -4.71 15.15 -16.45
C HIS A 236 -3.34 15.80 -16.31
N ASN A 237 -2.41 15.41 -17.19
CA ASN A 237 -1.00 15.81 -17.15
C ASN A 237 -0.39 15.53 -15.76
N GLY A 238 -0.78 14.42 -15.14
CA GLY A 238 -0.54 14.23 -13.71
C GLY A 238 0.88 13.77 -13.37
N ARG A 239 1.40 14.30 -12.25
CA ARG A 239 2.68 13.89 -11.68
C ARG A 239 2.49 12.67 -10.77
N ILE A 240 2.98 11.53 -11.23
CA ILE A 240 2.95 10.25 -10.49
C ILE A 240 4.22 10.13 -9.62
N GLY A 241 4.27 9.15 -8.71
CA GLY A 241 5.49 8.82 -7.97
C GLY A 241 6.67 8.44 -8.86
N VAL A 242 7.85 8.26 -8.23
CA VAL A 242 9.09 7.86 -8.89
C VAL A 242 9.45 6.45 -8.46
N GLY A 243 9.79 5.59 -9.42
CA GLY A 243 10.23 4.22 -9.16
C GLY A 243 11.70 4.16 -8.76
N VAL A 244 12.01 3.36 -7.74
CA VAL A 244 13.39 3.04 -7.35
C VAL A 244 13.97 2.02 -8.34
N GLY A 245 15.02 2.42 -9.06
CA GLY A 245 15.74 1.55 -9.99
C GLY A 245 17.20 1.35 -9.57
N ALA A 246 18.15 1.76 -10.40
CA ALA A 246 19.57 1.48 -10.20
C ALA A 246 20.30 2.55 -9.34
N ILE A 247 19.59 3.12 -8.36
CA ILE A 247 20.13 4.14 -7.46
C ILE A 247 20.79 3.50 -6.24
N THR A 248 21.78 4.18 -5.67
CA THR A 248 22.44 3.75 -4.42
C THR A 248 22.01 4.58 -3.20
N GLN A 249 21.39 5.73 -3.44
CA GLN A 249 20.78 6.59 -2.44
C GLN A 249 19.61 7.35 -3.06
N MET A 250 18.69 7.85 -2.24
CA MET A 250 17.64 8.73 -2.76
C MET A 250 18.26 10.01 -3.31
N PRO A 251 17.93 10.41 -4.55
CA PRO A 251 18.41 11.66 -5.12
C PRO A 251 17.71 12.85 -4.44
N ASP A 252 18.23 14.05 -4.65
CA ASP A 252 17.63 15.28 -4.15
C ASP A 252 16.18 15.44 -4.64
N VAL A 253 15.35 16.12 -3.88
CA VAL A 253 13.94 16.26 -4.25
C VAL A 253 13.80 17.37 -5.31
N PRO A 254 13.11 17.12 -6.44
CA PRO A 254 12.79 18.17 -7.41
C PRO A 254 12.00 19.34 -6.80
N ASP A 255 11.85 20.43 -7.53
CA ASP A 255 10.97 21.50 -7.07
C ASP A 255 9.53 21.00 -6.86
N ASN A 256 8.88 21.45 -5.78
CA ASN A 256 7.53 21.05 -5.43
C ASN A 256 6.52 21.30 -6.56
N ARG A 257 6.79 22.29 -7.44
CA ARG A 257 5.93 22.65 -8.57
C ARG A 257 6.31 21.98 -9.89
N THR A 258 7.52 21.43 -10.02
CA THR A 258 7.98 20.78 -11.26
C THR A 258 7.12 19.57 -11.58
N ASN A 259 6.61 19.52 -12.81
CA ASN A 259 5.89 18.37 -13.32
C ASN A 259 6.80 17.52 -14.22
N TYR A 260 7.37 16.47 -13.63
CA TYR A 260 8.16 15.47 -14.34
C TYR A 260 7.29 14.35 -14.95
N GLY A 261 5.96 14.45 -14.86
CA GLY A 261 5.02 13.59 -15.56
C GLY A 261 4.93 13.93 -17.05
N GLN A 262 4.47 12.97 -17.86
CA GLN A 262 4.25 13.21 -19.29
C GLN A 262 2.88 13.85 -19.54
N PRO A 263 2.71 14.76 -20.52
CA PRO A 263 1.44 15.46 -20.72
C PRO A 263 0.26 14.55 -21.12
N TRP A 264 0.53 13.39 -21.71
CA TRP A 264 -0.50 12.42 -22.07
C TRP A 264 -0.91 11.49 -20.91
N VAL A 265 -0.33 11.67 -19.71
CA VAL A 265 -0.69 10.91 -18.51
C VAL A 265 -2.00 11.41 -17.95
N TYR A 266 -2.94 10.49 -17.73
CA TYR A 266 -4.22 10.82 -17.12
C TYR A 266 -4.82 9.64 -16.34
N SER A 267 -5.75 9.96 -15.44
CA SER A 267 -6.66 9.01 -14.80
C SER A 267 -8.05 9.62 -14.72
N ASP A 268 -9.02 8.93 -15.31
CA ASP A 268 -10.44 9.20 -15.23
C ASP A 268 -11.10 8.13 -14.36
N MET A 269 -11.68 8.52 -13.24
CA MET A 269 -12.32 7.64 -12.27
C MET A 269 -13.78 8.05 -12.10
N ARG A 270 -14.70 7.11 -12.26
CA ARG A 270 -16.13 7.32 -12.07
C ARG A 270 -16.70 6.22 -11.19
N SER A 271 -17.41 6.60 -10.12
CA SER A 271 -18.04 5.68 -9.20
C SER A 271 -19.49 6.06 -8.96
N ARG A 272 -20.35 5.04 -8.86
CA ARG A 272 -21.74 5.11 -8.40
C ARG A 272 -21.87 4.18 -7.22
N PHE A 273 -22.54 4.61 -6.17
CA PHE A 273 -22.69 3.80 -4.98
C PHE A 273 -24.03 4.05 -4.29
N ALA A 274 -24.47 3.06 -3.54
CA ALA A 274 -25.61 3.21 -2.66
C ALA A 274 -25.45 2.33 -1.41
N ALA A 275 -26.03 2.77 -0.29
CA ALA A 275 -26.13 2.02 0.94
C ALA A 275 -27.53 2.17 1.55
N LEU A 276 -28.00 1.12 2.22
CA LEU A 276 -29.23 1.09 2.98
C LEU A 276 -28.91 0.51 4.35
N HIS A 277 -29.31 1.20 5.41
CA HIS A 277 -29.19 0.74 6.79
C HIS A 277 -30.56 0.74 7.45
N SER A 278 -30.84 -0.28 8.25
CA SER A 278 -32.10 -0.41 8.98
C SER A 278 -31.89 -1.04 10.34
N GLU A 279 -32.61 -0.53 11.33
CA GLU A 279 -32.69 -1.06 12.69
C GLU A 279 -34.15 -1.16 13.12
N TYR A 280 -34.49 -2.26 13.79
CA TYR A 280 -35.81 -2.49 14.34
C TYR A 280 -35.71 -2.98 15.79
N ASP A 281 -36.22 -2.17 16.72
CA ASP A 281 -36.31 -2.52 18.13
C ASP A 281 -37.50 -3.46 18.36
N VAL A 282 -37.21 -4.75 18.50
CA VAL A 282 -38.21 -5.78 18.85
C VAL A 282 -38.71 -5.52 20.27
N THR A 283 -37.77 -5.22 21.17
CA THR A 283 -38.00 -4.74 22.54
C THR A 283 -36.97 -3.65 22.87
N ASN A 284 -37.02 -3.07 24.06
CA ASN A 284 -36.02 -2.09 24.50
C ASN A 284 -34.60 -2.68 24.60
N ASP A 285 -34.49 -4.00 24.79
CA ASP A 285 -33.21 -4.68 24.98
C ASP A 285 -32.76 -5.47 23.74
N TRP A 286 -33.63 -5.67 22.75
CA TRP A 286 -33.36 -6.48 21.57
C TRP A 286 -33.63 -5.71 20.27
N THR A 287 -32.58 -5.56 19.46
CA THR A 287 -32.62 -4.84 18.19
C THR A 287 -32.14 -5.74 17.06
N LEU A 288 -32.95 -5.83 16.00
CA LEU A 288 -32.53 -6.38 14.71
C LEU A 288 -31.88 -5.27 13.89
N TYR A 289 -30.80 -5.58 13.19
CA TYR A 289 -30.16 -4.64 12.29
C TYR A 289 -29.82 -5.30 10.95
N GLY A 290 -29.78 -4.50 9.90
CA GLY A 290 -29.37 -4.93 8.57
C GLY A 290 -28.85 -3.76 7.77
N ALA A 291 -27.85 -4.01 6.93
CA ALA A 291 -27.42 -3.05 5.94
C ALA A 291 -27.00 -3.73 4.64
N LEU A 292 -27.24 -3.06 3.53
CA LEU A 292 -26.90 -3.50 2.17
C LEU A 292 -26.17 -2.37 1.46
N GLY A 293 -25.19 -2.70 0.64
CA GLY A 293 -24.40 -1.72 -0.10
C GLY A 293 -24.03 -2.24 -1.49
N THR A 294 -23.89 -1.34 -2.44
CA THR A 294 -23.49 -1.66 -3.81
C THR A 294 -22.66 -0.54 -4.41
N SER A 295 -21.74 -0.89 -5.31
CA SER A 295 -20.99 0.08 -6.10
C SER A 295 -20.64 -0.43 -7.49
N GLU A 296 -20.52 0.52 -8.43
CA GLU A 296 -19.92 0.34 -9.74
C GLU A 296 -18.85 1.42 -9.90
N THR A 297 -17.62 1.02 -10.22
CA THR A 297 -16.49 1.91 -10.52
C THR A 297 -15.93 1.60 -11.90
N ASP A 298 -15.80 2.60 -12.78
CA ASP A 298 -15.12 2.53 -14.09
C ASP A 298 -13.96 3.52 -14.08
N GLU A 299 -12.77 3.00 -14.33
CA GLU A 299 -11.51 3.73 -14.33
C GLU A 299 -10.82 3.53 -15.68
N ARG A 300 -10.35 4.64 -16.27
CA ARG A 300 -9.52 4.64 -17.47
C ARG A 300 -8.31 5.49 -17.21
N GLY A 301 -7.13 5.00 -17.55
CA GLY A 301 -5.92 5.77 -17.37
C GLY A 301 -4.84 5.42 -18.35
N ASN A 302 -3.94 6.37 -18.53
CA ASN A 302 -2.69 6.21 -19.25
C ASN A 302 -1.58 6.69 -18.33
N TYR A 303 -0.66 5.80 -17.98
CA TYR A 303 0.30 6.00 -16.91
C TYR A 303 1.73 5.88 -17.41
N SER A 304 2.61 6.68 -16.81
CA SER A 304 4.06 6.57 -16.97
C SER A 304 4.74 6.90 -15.67
N VAL A 305 5.38 5.90 -15.07
CA VAL A 305 6.17 6.08 -13.85
C VAL A 305 7.63 6.26 -14.26
N PRO A 306 8.26 7.42 -14.00
CA PRO A 306 9.70 7.55 -14.15
C PRO A 306 10.41 6.61 -13.17
N LYS A 307 11.22 5.68 -13.69
CA LYS A 307 12.07 4.82 -12.86
C LYS A 307 13.49 5.36 -12.87
N LEU A 308 14.05 5.68 -11.70
CA LEU A 308 15.40 6.22 -11.57
C LEU A 308 16.46 5.22 -12.01
N VAL A 309 17.40 5.65 -12.84
CA VAL A 309 18.54 4.84 -13.30
C VAL A 309 19.86 5.27 -12.68
N ASP A 310 19.91 6.46 -12.07
CA ASP A 310 21.06 6.95 -11.31
C ASP A 310 20.64 8.00 -10.26
N ASN A 311 21.60 8.41 -9.44
CA ASN A 311 21.40 9.39 -8.38
C ASN A 311 21.34 10.85 -8.90
N ASN A 312 21.55 11.08 -10.21
CA ASN A 312 21.47 12.41 -10.84
C ASN A 312 20.07 12.70 -11.41
N GLY A 313 19.09 11.84 -11.09
CA GLY A 313 17.70 12.02 -11.49
C GLY A 313 17.39 11.56 -12.91
N HIS A 314 18.30 10.87 -13.60
CA HIS A 314 17.97 10.26 -14.89
C HIS A 314 16.97 9.11 -14.68
N THR A 315 16.05 8.97 -15.63
CA THR A 315 14.96 8.01 -15.54
C THR A 315 14.78 7.23 -16.84
N SER A 316 14.24 6.03 -16.72
CA SER A 316 13.65 5.27 -17.82
C SER A 316 12.13 5.27 -17.66
N GLN A 317 11.40 5.61 -18.72
CA GLN A 317 9.93 5.68 -18.72
C GLN A 317 9.32 4.65 -19.67
N THR A 318 8.19 4.06 -19.24
CA THR A 318 7.32 3.21 -20.06
C THR A 318 5.88 3.70 -19.97
N ARG A 319 5.02 3.21 -20.86
CA ARG A 319 3.58 3.48 -20.86
C ARG A 319 2.79 2.25 -20.46
N LEU A 320 1.80 2.44 -19.61
CA LEU A 320 0.74 1.48 -19.33
C LEU A 320 -0.61 2.20 -19.43
N SER A 321 -1.44 1.84 -20.41
CA SER A 321 -2.85 2.22 -20.39
C SER A 321 -3.68 1.08 -19.84
N THR A 322 -4.63 1.42 -18.98
CA THR A 322 -5.53 0.44 -18.37
C THR A 322 -6.96 0.92 -18.44
N ARG A 323 -7.88 -0.02 -18.57
CA ARG A 323 -9.26 0.17 -18.15
C ARG A 323 -9.57 -0.85 -17.07
N TYR A 324 -10.17 -0.41 -15.99
CA TYR A 324 -10.54 -1.23 -14.86
C TYR A 324 -11.99 -0.94 -14.47
N ILE A 325 -12.80 -1.99 -14.32
CA ILE A 325 -14.18 -1.88 -13.84
C ILE A 325 -14.34 -2.82 -12.66
N ALA A 326 -14.89 -2.31 -11.56
CA ALA A 326 -15.24 -3.11 -10.40
C ALA A 326 -16.70 -2.92 -10.02
N ASP A 327 -17.37 -4.04 -9.81
CA ASP A 327 -18.71 -4.12 -9.23
C ASP A 327 -18.59 -4.77 -7.86
N ALA A 328 -19.23 -4.19 -6.85
CA ALA A 328 -19.24 -4.76 -5.51
C ALA A 328 -20.64 -4.73 -4.91
N PHE A 329 -20.94 -5.75 -4.11
CA PHE A 329 -22.15 -5.85 -3.31
C PHE A 329 -21.77 -6.32 -1.92
N SER A 330 -22.23 -5.62 -0.89
CA SER A 330 -21.97 -5.93 0.51
C SER A 330 -23.26 -6.06 1.28
N GLY A 331 -23.26 -6.92 2.30
CA GLY A 331 -24.38 -7.04 3.22
C GLY A 331 -23.92 -7.36 4.63
N MET A 332 -24.64 -6.82 5.61
CA MET A 332 -24.50 -7.18 7.01
C MET A 332 -25.87 -7.26 7.67
N GLY A 333 -25.99 -8.07 8.71
CA GLY A 333 -27.22 -8.12 9.50
C GLY A 333 -27.10 -9.07 10.67
N GLY A 334 -27.94 -8.84 11.67
CA GLY A 334 -27.87 -9.60 12.91
C GLY A 334 -28.84 -9.13 13.97
N VAL A 335 -28.57 -9.58 15.19
CA VAL A 335 -29.32 -9.24 16.39
C VAL A 335 -28.37 -8.80 17.49
N ARG A 336 -28.73 -7.73 18.17
CA ARG A 336 -28.09 -7.26 19.41
C ARG A 336 -29.08 -7.38 20.55
N GLY A 337 -28.61 -7.88 21.68
CA GLY A 337 -29.43 -8.17 22.85
C GLY A 337 -28.74 -7.74 24.13
N LYS A 338 -29.53 -7.31 25.12
CA LYS A 338 -29.10 -7.12 26.50
C LYS A 338 -29.93 -7.97 27.45
N PHE A 339 -29.28 -8.50 28.49
CA PHE A 339 -29.93 -9.22 29.59
C PHE A 339 -28.97 -9.33 30.77
N ASP A 340 -29.49 -9.64 31.96
CA ASP A 340 -28.68 -9.80 33.17
C ASP A 340 -28.65 -11.24 33.66
N THR A 341 -27.52 -11.67 34.22
CA THR A 341 -27.42 -12.90 35.02
C THR A 341 -26.92 -12.55 36.43
N GLY A 342 -27.87 -12.33 37.35
CA GLY A 342 -27.55 -11.85 38.69
C GLY A 342 -26.99 -10.42 38.65
N PHE A 343 -25.75 -10.23 39.07
CA PHE A 343 -25.06 -8.92 39.07
C PHE A 343 -24.24 -8.67 37.80
N ILE A 344 -24.26 -9.60 36.84
CA ILE A 344 -23.51 -9.49 35.58
C ILE A 344 -24.47 -9.07 34.48
N GLY A 345 -24.20 -7.94 33.84
CA GLY A 345 -24.90 -7.52 32.63
C GLY A 345 -24.27 -8.16 31.40
N HIS A 346 -25.09 -8.52 30.41
CA HIS A 346 -24.64 -9.07 29.13
C HIS A 346 -25.06 -8.17 27.99
N SER A 347 -24.14 -7.95 27.05
CA SER A 347 -24.40 -7.29 25.76
C SER A 347 -23.94 -8.21 24.64
N VAL A 348 -24.89 -8.95 24.07
CA VAL A 348 -24.64 -9.98 23.07
C VAL A 348 -24.89 -9.47 21.65
N ASN A 349 -24.08 -9.94 20.70
CA ASN A 349 -24.30 -9.71 19.28
C ASN A 349 -24.03 -10.99 18.49
N LEU A 350 -25.00 -11.37 17.66
CA LEU A 350 -24.86 -12.40 16.63
C LEU A 350 -25.09 -11.73 15.28
N GLY A 351 -24.08 -11.76 14.41
CA GLY A 351 -24.14 -11.09 13.11
C GLY A 351 -23.51 -11.88 11.99
N TYR A 352 -23.96 -11.59 10.78
CA TYR A 352 -23.36 -12.00 9.51
C TYR A 352 -22.92 -10.75 8.75
N SER A 353 -21.79 -10.84 8.07
CA SER A 353 -21.31 -9.82 7.12
C SER A 353 -20.56 -10.46 5.99
N GLY A 354 -20.68 -9.90 4.79
CA GLY A 354 -19.90 -10.33 3.64
C GLY A 354 -19.92 -9.33 2.48
N VAL A 355 -18.96 -9.52 1.58
CA VAL A 355 -18.81 -8.72 0.36
C VAL A 355 -18.48 -9.62 -0.82
N TYR A 356 -19.15 -9.32 -1.92
CA TYR A 356 -18.90 -9.86 -3.24
C TYR A 356 -18.25 -8.76 -4.09
N ARG A 357 -17.15 -9.06 -4.75
CA ARG A 357 -16.49 -8.14 -5.69
C ARG A 357 -16.17 -8.88 -6.99
N LYS A 358 -16.49 -8.24 -8.10
CA LYS A 358 -16.15 -8.68 -9.45
C LYS A 358 -15.34 -7.60 -10.14
N THR A 359 -14.23 -7.99 -10.75
CA THR A 359 -13.36 -7.05 -11.47
C THR A 359 -13.23 -7.46 -12.93
N ARG A 360 -13.16 -6.45 -13.80
CA ARG A 360 -12.89 -6.54 -15.22
C ARG A 360 -11.75 -5.60 -15.53
N ALA A 361 -10.78 -6.03 -16.33
CA ALA A 361 -9.70 -5.14 -16.72
C ALA A 361 -9.13 -5.47 -18.09
N ALA A 362 -8.67 -4.43 -18.76
CA ALA A 362 -7.89 -4.50 -19.98
C ALA A 362 -6.66 -3.61 -19.85
N TYR A 363 -5.62 -3.93 -20.60
CA TYR A 363 -4.42 -3.09 -20.67
C TYR A 363 -3.81 -3.09 -22.06
N THR A 364 -3.06 -2.02 -22.34
CA THR A 364 -2.05 -1.98 -23.40
C THR A 364 -0.79 -1.37 -22.81
N MET A 365 0.38 -1.87 -23.19
CA MET A 365 1.64 -1.40 -22.63
C MET A 365 2.75 -1.30 -23.67
N SER A 366 3.71 -0.42 -23.40
CA SER A 366 4.98 -0.36 -24.12
C SER A 366 6.02 -1.31 -23.50
N SER A 367 7.11 -1.57 -24.22
CA SER A 367 8.19 -2.42 -23.73
C SER A 367 9.12 -1.66 -22.80
N SER A 368 9.71 -2.35 -21.82
CA SER A 368 10.91 -1.86 -21.14
C SER A 368 12.12 -1.75 -22.07
N LYS A 369 12.15 -2.52 -23.17
CA LYS A 369 13.21 -2.44 -24.20
C LYS A 369 13.14 -1.15 -25.02
N THR A 370 11.96 -0.53 -25.06
CA THR A 370 11.72 0.78 -25.70
C THR A 370 11.55 1.87 -24.66
N ALA A 371 12.04 1.66 -23.43
CA ALA A 371 11.95 2.67 -22.39
C ALA A 371 12.73 3.92 -22.83
N VAL A 372 12.12 5.08 -22.66
CA VAL A 372 12.71 6.35 -23.11
C VAL A 372 13.35 7.04 -21.93
N GLY A 373 14.56 7.56 -22.14
CA GLY A 373 15.31 8.34 -21.14
C GLY A 373 14.66 9.70 -20.87
N ASN A 374 14.67 10.13 -19.61
CA ASN A 374 14.23 11.47 -19.18
C ASN A 374 14.94 11.88 -17.89
N ASN A 375 14.62 13.04 -17.29
CA ASN A 375 15.18 13.49 -16.02
C ASN A 375 14.09 14.13 -15.13
N ILE A 376 14.13 13.90 -13.81
CA ILE A 376 13.14 14.46 -12.87
C ILE A 376 13.36 15.95 -12.54
N TYR A 377 14.56 16.48 -12.77
CA TYR A 377 14.92 17.88 -12.57
C TYR A 377 14.78 18.72 -13.84
N ASP A 378 15.00 18.10 -15.00
CA ASP A 378 14.86 18.71 -16.33
C ASP A 378 14.01 17.81 -17.24
N PRO A 379 12.69 17.80 -17.06
CA PRO A 379 11.82 16.87 -17.77
C PRO A 379 11.62 17.28 -19.23
N SER A 380 11.91 16.36 -20.15
CA SER A 380 11.49 16.44 -21.54
C SER A 380 10.09 15.85 -21.73
N TYR A 381 9.20 16.60 -22.38
CA TYR A 381 7.86 16.14 -22.73
C TYR A 381 7.87 15.42 -24.08
N LEU A 382 7.57 14.12 -24.02
CA LEU A 382 7.73 13.19 -25.13
C LEU A 382 6.38 12.83 -25.73
N ASP A 383 6.32 12.79 -27.06
CA ASP A 383 5.12 12.35 -27.77
C ASP A 383 4.76 10.88 -27.46
N LEU A 384 3.47 10.59 -27.37
CA LEU A 384 2.95 9.27 -27.04
C LEU A 384 3.39 8.19 -28.05
N SER A 385 3.64 8.56 -29.31
CA SER A 385 4.13 7.67 -30.37
C SER A 385 5.48 7.02 -30.05
N ARG A 386 6.29 7.61 -29.14
CA ARG A 386 7.55 7.00 -28.67
C ARG A 386 7.33 5.79 -27.75
N PHE A 387 6.08 5.50 -27.37
CA PHE A 387 5.70 4.41 -26.48
C PHE A 387 4.74 3.42 -27.17
N PRO A 388 5.20 2.71 -28.23
CA PRO A 388 4.35 1.83 -29.02
C PRO A 388 3.79 0.69 -28.17
N THR A 389 2.56 0.26 -28.47
CA THR A 389 1.96 -0.91 -27.85
C THR A 389 2.68 -2.18 -28.32
N VAL A 390 3.24 -2.93 -27.38
CA VAL A 390 3.90 -4.23 -27.65
C VAL A 390 3.17 -5.40 -27.02
N ALA A 391 2.33 -5.13 -26.02
CA ALA A 391 1.51 -6.13 -25.34
C ALA A 391 0.16 -5.54 -24.97
N SER A 392 -0.84 -6.40 -24.95
CA SER A 392 -2.19 -6.07 -24.55
C SER A 392 -2.84 -7.24 -23.82
N GLY A 393 -3.81 -6.93 -22.98
CA GLY A 393 -4.70 -7.91 -22.39
C GLY A 393 -6.13 -7.43 -22.52
N SER A 394 -6.97 -8.26 -23.13
CA SER A 394 -8.40 -7.97 -23.35
C SER A 394 -8.65 -6.71 -24.20
N ASN A 395 -9.93 -6.36 -24.39
CA ASN A 395 -10.36 -5.19 -25.16
C ASN A 395 -10.53 -3.97 -24.22
N MET A 396 -9.91 -2.84 -24.56
CA MET A 396 -10.02 -1.59 -23.78
C MET A 396 -11.45 -1.04 -23.76
N ASP A 397 -12.26 -1.29 -24.80
CA ASP A 397 -13.66 -0.84 -24.87
C ASP A 397 -14.63 -1.84 -24.22
N ASP A 398 -14.21 -3.09 -24.04
CA ASP A 398 -15.00 -4.14 -23.38
C ASP A 398 -14.09 -5.11 -22.59
N PRO A 399 -13.65 -4.72 -21.37
CA PRO A 399 -12.72 -5.52 -20.59
C PRO A 399 -13.39 -6.79 -20.06
N THR A 400 -12.70 -7.91 -20.25
CA THR A 400 -13.10 -9.22 -19.73
C THR A 400 -12.90 -9.33 -18.22
N GLN A 401 -13.63 -10.26 -17.60
CA GLN A 401 -13.52 -10.55 -16.17
C GLN A 401 -12.12 -11.01 -15.81
N ARG A 402 -11.60 -10.52 -14.68
CA ARG A 402 -10.26 -10.82 -14.17
C ARG A 402 -10.29 -11.53 -12.82
N SER A 403 -11.20 -11.13 -11.94
CA SER A 403 -11.32 -11.73 -10.62
C SER A 403 -12.76 -11.70 -10.09
N ARG A 404 -13.09 -12.68 -9.26
CA ARG A 404 -14.30 -12.72 -8.44
C ARG A 404 -13.91 -13.15 -7.03
N THR A 405 -14.17 -12.27 -6.07
CA THR A 405 -13.87 -12.49 -4.65
C THR A 405 -15.16 -12.47 -3.85
N ILE A 406 -15.34 -13.44 -2.97
CA ILE A 406 -16.44 -13.52 -2.03
C ILE A 406 -15.84 -13.75 -0.65
N THR A 407 -16.03 -12.79 0.25
CA THR A 407 -15.69 -12.93 1.66
C THR A 407 -16.96 -12.81 2.47
N GLY A 408 -17.13 -13.65 3.49
CA GLY A 408 -18.32 -13.61 4.33
C GLY A 408 -18.13 -14.41 5.61
N GLY A 409 -18.89 -14.10 6.64
CA GLY A 409 -18.70 -14.77 7.92
C GLY A 409 -19.76 -14.45 8.96
N VAL A 410 -19.82 -15.33 9.95
CA VAL A 410 -20.69 -15.20 11.13
C VAL A 410 -19.79 -14.90 12.34
N SER A 411 -20.20 -13.94 13.15
CA SER A 411 -19.56 -13.60 14.42
C SER A 411 -20.55 -13.62 15.57
N LEU A 412 -20.04 -14.05 16.72
CA LEU A 412 -20.73 -14.00 18.01
C LEU A 412 -19.82 -13.30 19.01
N SER A 413 -20.38 -12.37 19.78
CA SER A 413 -19.72 -11.77 20.94
C SER A 413 -20.67 -11.57 22.10
N ASP A 414 -20.08 -11.55 23.30
CA ASP A 414 -20.70 -11.09 24.53
C ASP A 414 -19.76 -10.11 25.23
N THR A 415 -20.30 -9.00 25.73
CA THR A 415 -19.61 -8.11 26.66
C THR A 415 -20.28 -8.20 28.01
N LEU A 416 -19.56 -8.80 28.96
CA LEU A 416 -19.98 -8.97 30.33
C LEU A 416 -19.62 -7.70 31.12
N SER A 417 -20.59 -7.10 31.79
CA SER A 417 -20.37 -5.96 32.67
C SER A 417 -20.57 -6.31 34.12
N ALA A 418 -19.72 -5.77 34.99
CA ALA A 418 -19.79 -5.94 36.43
C ALA A 418 -19.37 -4.66 37.15
N LEU A 419 -19.75 -4.56 38.44
CA LEU A 419 -19.43 -3.43 39.31
C LEU A 419 -19.90 -2.09 38.73
N ASP A 420 -21.16 -2.03 38.29
CA ASP A 420 -21.77 -0.85 37.66
C ASP A 420 -20.97 -0.38 36.43
N ASP A 421 -20.73 -1.30 35.49
CA ASP A 421 -19.96 -1.07 34.23
C ASP A 421 -18.51 -0.59 34.42
N LYS A 422 -17.95 -0.73 35.62
CA LYS A 422 -16.54 -0.45 35.90
C LYS A 422 -15.60 -1.53 35.37
N VAL A 423 -16.09 -2.76 35.22
CA VAL A 423 -15.34 -3.86 34.62
C VAL A 423 -16.14 -4.43 33.47
N LEU A 424 -15.57 -4.38 32.26
CA LEU A 424 -16.17 -4.89 31.04
C LEU A 424 -15.25 -5.95 30.43
N LEU A 425 -15.75 -7.17 30.25
CA LEU A 425 -15.03 -8.25 29.58
C LEU A 425 -15.75 -8.59 28.27
N THR A 426 -15.14 -8.29 27.14
CA THR A 426 -15.63 -8.69 25.82
C THR A 426 -14.97 -9.99 25.41
N VAL A 427 -15.76 -10.97 24.97
CA VAL A 427 -15.31 -12.22 24.36
C VAL A 427 -16.11 -12.50 23.10
N GLY A 428 -15.46 -13.03 22.07
CA GLY A 428 -16.14 -13.38 20.83
C GLY A 428 -15.30 -14.20 19.89
N ALA A 429 -15.94 -14.68 18.83
CA ALA A 429 -15.28 -15.35 17.72
C ALA A 429 -16.01 -15.11 16.41
N ARG A 430 -15.26 -15.14 15.31
CA ARG A 430 -15.79 -15.07 13.95
C ARG A 430 -15.31 -16.25 13.11
N ARG A 431 -16.24 -16.90 12.42
CA ARG A 431 -15.92 -17.81 11.30
C ARG A 431 -16.00 -17.02 10.00
N GLN A 432 -14.90 -16.98 9.26
CA GLN A 432 -14.73 -16.22 8.02
C GLN A 432 -14.42 -17.15 6.86
N ASP A 433 -15.22 -17.11 5.81
CA ASP A 433 -14.98 -17.74 4.51
C ASP A 433 -14.32 -16.75 3.55
N VAL A 434 -13.38 -17.24 2.75
CA VAL A 434 -12.72 -16.50 1.67
C VAL A 434 -12.73 -17.37 0.42
N ARG A 435 -13.31 -16.86 -0.66
CA ARG A 435 -13.36 -17.52 -1.96
C ARG A 435 -12.82 -16.58 -3.03
N VAL A 436 -11.76 -16.98 -3.73
CA VAL A 436 -11.15 -16.23 -4.83
C VAL A 436 -11.19 -17.07 -6.09
N ARG A 437 -11.59 -16.44 -7.20
CA ARG A 437 -11.55 -17.01 -8.55
C ARG A 437 -10.86 -16.01 -9.46
N ASN A 438 -9.77 -16.41 -10.09
CA ASN A 438 -9.11 -15.58 -11.09
C ASN A 438 -9.36 -16.12 -12.49
N TYR A 439 -9.34 -15.21 -13.46
CA TYR A 439 -9.60 -15.47 -14.86
C TYR A 439 -8.35 -15.11 -15.66
N SER A 440 -8.24 -15.52 -16.92
CA SER A 440 -7.25 -15.06 -17.91
C SER A 440 -7.75 -13.80 -18.62
N TYR A 441 -6.90 -13.10 -19.39
CA TYR A 441 -7.34 -11.93 -20.15
C TYR A 441 -8.29 -12.30 -21.32
N THR A 442 -8.43 -13.59 -21.62
CA THR A 442 -9.47 -14.13 -22.53
C THR A 442 -10.79 -14.42 -21.81
N GLY A 443 -10.88 -14.20 -20.49
CA GLY A 443 -12.09 -14.42 -19.70
C GLY A 443 -12.30 -15.86 -19.23
N VAL A 444 -11.33 -16.75 -19.43
CA VAL A 444 -11.40 -18.15 -18.98
C VAL A 444 -10.93 -18.26 -17.53
N GLU A 445 -11.67 -18.98 -16.69
CA GLU A 445 -11.29 -19.18 -15.28
C GLU A 445 -10.03 -20.04 -15.16
N ASP A 446 -9.04 -19.57 -14.39
CA ASP A 446 -7.85 -20.35 -14.08
C ASP A 446 -8.14 -21.28 -12.89
N GLN A 447 -8.34 -22.57 -13.20
CA GLN A 447 -8.64 -23.63 -12.25
C GLN A 447 -7.55 -23.80 -11.17
N LYS A 448 -6.28 -23.57 -11.50
CA LYS A 448 -5.15 -23.72 -10.56
C LYS A 448 -5.14 -22.61 -9.52
N SER A 449 -5.62 -21.43 -9.90
CA SER A 449 -5.71 -20.25 -9.03
C SER A 449 -6.93 -20.22 -8.11
N ARG A 450 -7.82 -21.24 -8.19
CA ARG A 450 -9.02 -21.32 -7.34
C ARG A 450 -8.63 -21.43 -5.88
N PHE A 451 -9.29 -20.63 -5.05
CA PHE A 451 -9.07 -20.63 -3.62
C PHE A 451 -10.38 -20.61 -2.86
N ASP A 452 -10.55 -21.57 -1.96
CA ASP A 452 -11.64 -21.62 -1.00
C ASP A 452 -11.07 -22.04 0.36
N ALA A 453 -11.21 -21.19 1.35
CA ALA A 453 -10.80 -21.49 2.71
C ALA A 453 -11.72 -20.81 3.72
N PHE A 454 -11.71 -21.33 4.95
CA PHE A 454 -12.28 -20.63 6.07
C PHE A 454 -11.29 -20.59 7.25
N LYS A 455 -11.46 -19.59 8.11
CA LYS A 455 -10.73 -19.44 9.36
C LYS A 455 -11.68 -19.03 10.47
N VAL A 456 -11.38 -19.45 11.69
CA VAL A 456 -12.04 -18.95 12.89
C VAL A 456 -11.05 -18.09 13.64
N THR A 457 -11.45 -16.88 14.01
CA THR A 457 -10.64 -15.91 14.74
C THR A 457 -11.32 -15.52 16.05
N PRO A 458 -10.62 -15.60 17.19
CA PRO A 458 -11.14 -15.11 18.46
C PRO A 458 -10.90 -13.61 18.62
N VAL A 459 -11.71 -12.99 19.47
CA VAL A 459 -11.47 -11.66 20.03
C VAL A 459 -11.73 -11.71 21.52
N TYR A 460 -10.90 -11.04 22.29
CA TYR A 460 -11.16 -10.83 23.70
C TYR A 460 -10.52 -9.53 24.18
N GLY A 461 -11.16 -8.87 25.12
CA GLY A 461 -10.64 -7.64 25.71
C GLY A 461 -11.27 -7.31 27.05
N LEU A 462 -10.52 -6.61 27.87
CA LEU A 462 -10.91 -6.17 29.20
C LEU A 462 -10.85 -4.65 29.25
N VAL A 463 -11.85 -4.01 29.85
CA VAL A 463 -11.85 -2.60 30.22
C VAL A 463 -12.06 -2.49 31.73
N VAL A 464 -11.23 -1.71 32.41
CA VAL A 464 -11.35 -1.41 33.84
C VAL A 464 -11.37 0.11 34.04
N LYS A 465 -12.37 0.61 34.74
CA LYS A 465 -12.60 2.04 35.01
C LYS A 465 -12.44 2.33 36.51
N PRO A 466 -11.21 2.47 37.01
CA PRO A 466 -10.97 2.75 38.42
C PRO A 466 -11.49 4.14 38.84
N TRP A 467 -11.52 5.09 37.89
CA TRP A 467 -12.04 6.44 38.07
C TRP A 467 -12.95 6.80 36.90
N GLU A 468 -13.93 7.67 37.10
CA GLU A 468 -14.84 8.13 36.05
C GLU A 468 -14.13 8.64 34.77
N PRO A 469 -13.05 9.46 34.84
CA PRO A 469 -12.40 9.98 33.64
C PRO A 469 -11.41 9.01 32.97
N VAL A 470 -11.15 7.82 33.53
CA VAL A 470 -10.04 6.96 33.09
C VAL A 470 -10.50 5.52 32.88
N SER A 471 -10.28 5.02 31.66
CA SER A 471 -10.46 3.62 31.30
C SER A 471 -9.12 2.98 30.93
N PHE A 472 -8.71 1.94 31.63
CA PHE A 472 -7.63 1.05 31.19
C PHE A 472 -8.21 -0.09 30.37
N TYR A 473 -7.49 -0.54 29.35
CA TYR A 473 -7.93 -1.67 28.55
C TYR A 473 -6.77 -2.55 28.09
N ALA A 474 -7.10 -3.80 27.77
CA ALA A 474 -6.24 -4.70 27.02
C ALA A 474 -7.08 -5.50 26.03
N ASN A 475 -6.54 -5.83 24.86
CA ASN A 475 -7.21 -6.66 23.87
C ASN A 475 -6.26 -7.62 23.15
N HIS A 476 -6.87 -8.66 22.61
CA HIS A 476 -6.33 -9.49 21.56
C HIS A 476 -7.35 -9.57 20.41
N ILE A 477 -6.86 -9.37 19.19
CA ILE A 477 -7.64 -9.50 17.97
C ILE A 477 -6.75 -10.02 16.85
N GLU A 478 -7.34 -10.75 15.90
CA GLU A 478 -6.61 -11.19 14.70
C GLU A 478 -7.19 -10.54 13.44
N ALA A 479 -6.31 -10.30 12.48
CA ALA A 479 -6.66 -9.86 11.13
C ALA A 479 -6.63 -11.04 10.17
N LEU A 480 -7.56 -11.07 9.22
CA LEU A 480 -7.60 -12.06 8.16
C LEU A 480 -7.46 -11.37 6.81
N GLN A 481 -6.67 -11.97 5.91
CA GLN A 481 -6.51 -11.52 4.53
C GLN A 481 -6.43 -12.73 3.60
N PRO A 482 -6.89 -12.65 2.34
CA PRO A 482 -6.55 -13.66 1.35
C PRO A 482 -5.03 -13.76 1.23
N GLY A 483 -4.51 -14.98 1.07
CA GLY A 483 -3.09 -15.18 0.80
C GLY A 483 -2.64 -14.52 -0.51
N PRO A 484 -1.37 -14.14 -0.63
CA PRO A 484 -0.80 -13.74 -1.91
C PRO A 484 -0.83 -14.90 -2.93
N THR A 485 -0.77 -14.57 -4.22
CA THR A 485 -0.58 -15.57 -5.27
C THR A 485 0.89 -15.93 -5.42
N ALA A 486 1.19 -17.22 -5.51
CA ALA A 486 2.53 -17.75 -5.69
C ALA A 486 3.18 -17.21 -6.98
N THR A 487 4.42 -16.77 -6.82
CA THR A 487 5.21 -16.17 -7.90
C THR A 487 5.56 -17.18 -8.99
N SER A 488 5.86 -16.71 -10.20
CA SER A 488 6.33 -17.55 -11.32
C SER A 488 7.63 -18.33 -11.02
N LYS A 489 8.38 -17.92 -10.00
CA LYS A 489 9.62 -18.59 -9.57
C LYS A 489 9.36 -19.86 -8.75
N ALA A 490 8.19 -19.98 -8.13
CA ALA A 490 7.86 -21.10 -7.27
C ALA A 490 7.20 -22.24 -8.04
N THR A 491 7.39 -23.47 -7.56
CA THR A 491 6.79 -24.69 -8.13
C THR A 491 5.26 -24.68 -8.13
N ASN A 492 4.65 -23.93 -7.19
CA ASN A 492 3.21 -23.73 -7.08
C ASN A 492 2.73 -22.39 -7.68
N ALA A 493 3.46 -21.83 -8.65
CA ALA A 493 3.12 -20.58 -9.33
C ALA A 493 1.63 -20.49 -9.73
N GLY A 494 1.01 -19.33 -9.45
CA GLY A 494 -0.40 -19.07 -9.74
C GLY A 494 -1.38 -19.51 -8.64
N ASN A 495 -0.95 -20.32 -7.66
CA ASN A 495 -1.81 -20.73 -6.54
C ASN A 495 -1.90 -19.62 -5.49
N VAL A 496 -3.09 -19.38 -4.94
CA VAL A 496 -3.28 -18.49 -3.77
C VAL A 496 -2.91 -19.25 -2.50
N VAL A 497 -2.02 -18.70 -1.66
CA VAL A 497 -1.49 -19.42 -0.50
C VAL A 497 -2.21 -19.11 0.82
N GLY A 498 -3.18 -19.95 1.17
CA GLY A 498 -3.84 -19.91 2.48
C GLY A 498 -4.55 -18.59 2.80
N VAL A 499 -4.91 -18.41 4.07
CA VAL A 499 -5.44 -17.14 4.62
C VAL A 499 -4.40 -16.59 5.57
N VAL A 500 -3.92 -15.37 5.32
CA VAL A 500 -3.00 -14.69 6.23
C VAL A 500 -3.75 -14.39 7.52
N GLN A 501 -3.19 -14.85 8.64
CA GLN A 501 -3.73 -14.65 9.98
C GLN A 501 -2.72 -13.83 10.78
N SER A 502 -2.97 -12.53 10.87
CA SER A 502 -2.13 -11.62 11.65
C SER A 502 -2.67 -11.51 13.07
N LYS A 503 -1.80 -11.36 14.06
CA LYS A 503 -2.19 -11.30 15.48
C LYS A 503 -1.82 -9.96 16.08
N GLN A 504 -2.74 -9.35 16.79
CA GLN A 504 -2.52 -8.13 17.55
C GLN A 504 -2.76 -8.36 19.03
N ASN A 505 -1.86 -7.84 19.86
CA ASN A 505 -2.09 -7.61 21.28
C ASN A 505 -1.92 -6.13 21.57
N GLU A 506 -2.78 -5.57 22.41
CA GLU A 506 -2.75 -4.16 22.76
C GLU A 506 -3.11 -3.96 24.24
N VAL A 507 -2.46 -3.00 24.89
CA VAL A 507 -2.79 -2.50 26.22
C VAL A 507 -2.78 -0.97 26.16
N GLY A 508 -3.72 -0.32 26.82
CA GLY A 508 -3.80 1.12 26.77
C GLY A 508 -4.66 1.75 27.84
N MET A 509 -4.72 3.07 27.77
CA MET A 509 -5.47 3.95 28.64
C MET A 509 -6.21 4.97 27.78
N LYS A 510 -7.44 5.30 28.18
CA LYS A 510 -8.24 6.38 27.63
C LYS A 510 -8.60 7.34 28.76
N MET A 511 -8.55 8.62 28.45
CA MET A 511 -8.76 9.71 29.39
C MET A 511 -9.81 10.66 28.84
N ASP A 512 -10.69 11.13 29.71
CA ASP A 512 -11.63 12.20 29.42
C ASP A 512 -11.85 13.06 30.67
N PHE A 513 -11.22 14.24 30.71
CA PHE A 513 -11.34 15.20 31.80
C PHE A 513 -12.36 16.31 31.50
N GLY A 514 -13.31 16.05 30.59
CA GLY A 514 -14.34 16.99 30.15
C GLY A 514 -13.85 18.06 29.17
N ARG A 515 -12.68 18.66 29.42
CA ARG A 515 -12.07 19.64 28.48
C ARG A 515 -10.97 19.07 27.60
N VAL A 516 -10.29 18.04 28.09
CA VAL A 516 -9.18 17.39 27.41
C VAL A 516 -9.40 15.88 27.49
N GLY A 517 -9.39 15.24 26.34
CA GLY A 517 -9.43 13.80 26.20
C GLY A 517 -8.18 13.27 25.51
N GLY A 518 -7.99 11.96 25.55
CA GLY A 518 -6.87 11.34 24.88
C GLY A 518 -6.77 9.84 25.10
N SER A 519 -5.79 9.24 24.43
CA SER A 519 -5.46 7.83 24.58
C SER A 519 -3.95 7.60 24.49
N LEU A 520 -3.48 6.61 25.24
CA LEU A 520 -2.12 6.08 25.19
C LEU A 520 -2.23 4.56 25.02
N ALA A 521 -1.57 3.99 24.02
CA ALA A 521 -1.58 2.54 23.80
C ALA A 521 -0.20 1.99 23.43
N LEU A 522 0.04 0.76 23.84
CA LEU A 522 1.16 -0.08 23.44
C LEU A 522 0.61 -1.29 22.68
N PHE A 523 1.22 -1.61 21.54
CA PHE A 523 0.75 -2.71 20.70
C PHE A 523 1.89 -3.54 20.13
N GLU A 524 1.59 -4.80 19.83
CA GLU A 524 2.38 -5.69 18.98
C GLU A 524 1.47 -6.29 17.92
N ILE A 525 1.87 -6.20 16.66
CA ILE A 525 1.21 -6.85 15.53
C ILE A 525 2.22 -7.76 14.83
N LYS A 526 1.86 -9.02 14.62
CA LYS A 526 2.63 -9.98 13.82
C LYS A 526 1.85 -10.36 12.57
N LYS A 527 2.47 -10.20 11.41
CA LYS A 527 1.90 -10.50 10.10
C LYS A 527 2.77 -11.54 9.38
N PRO A 528 2.24 -12.73 9.05
CA PRO A 528 2.91 -13.65 8.14
C PRO A 528 3.09 -13.04 6.75
N VAL A 529 4.25 -13.28 6.14
CA VAL A 529 4.62 -12.75 4.81
C VAL A 529 4.88 -13.93 3.85
N GLY A 530 4.45 -13.78 2.60
CA GLY A 530 4.69 -14.77 1.55
C GLY A 530 6.17 -14.85 1.17
N MET A 531 6.70 -16.07 1.10
CA MET A 531 8.11 -16.38 0.86
C MET A 531 8.23 -17.75 0.18
N ILE A 532 9.30 -17.97 -0.58
CA ILE A 532 9.66 -19.27 -1.14
C ILE A 532 10.51 -20.04 -0.12
N ASP A 533 10.19 -21.30 0.15
CA ASP A 533 11.00 -22.17 1.02
C ASP A 533 12.16 -22.87 0.28
N GLY A 534 12.97 -23.64 1.01
CA GLY A 534 14.08 -24.40 0.44
C GLY A 534 13.70 -25.48 -0.57
N ASN A 535 12.41 -25.82 -0.70
CA ASN A 535 11.88 -26.74 -1.71
C ASN A 535 11.29 -26.00 -2.92
N ASN A 536 11.54 -24.70 -3.03
CA ASN A 536 11.00 -23.83 -4.06
C ASN A 536 9.46 -23.76 -4.07
N VAL A 537 8.80 -23.89 -2.91
CA VAL A 537 7.35 -23.71 -2.75
C VAL A 537 7.09 -22.35 -2.13
N TYR A 538 6.18 -21.56 -2.71
CA TYR A 538 5.73 -20.30 -2.12
C TYR A 538 4.69 -20.57 -1.02
N GLY A 539 4.85 -19.93 0.14
CA GLY A 539 3.96 -20.06 1.29
C GLY A 539 4.15 -18.91 2.28
N LEU A 540 3.35 -18.88 3.36
CA LEU A 540 3.40 -17.85 4.40
C LEU A 540 4.50 -18.15 5.43
N TYR A 541 5.75 -18.13 4.99
CA TYR A 541 6.90 -18.54 5.81
C TYR A 541 7.68 -17.39 6.44
N GLY A 542 7.51 -16.17 5.94
CA GLY A 542 8.12 -14.96 6.49
C GLY A 542 7.26 -14.33 7.59
N GLU A 543 7.83 -13.36 8.30
CA GLU A 543 7.11 -12.59 9.34
C GLU A 543 7.59 -11.14 9.38
N GLN A 544 6.64 -10.22 9.38
CA GLN A 544 6.82 -8.83 9.76
C GLN A 544 6.18 -8.59 11.13
N ARG A 545 6.87 -7.89 12.03
CA ARG A 545 6.38 -7.54 13.36
C ARG A 545 6.51 -6.05 13.59
N SER A 546 5.39 -5.41 13.91
CA SER A 546 5.35 -4.01 14.33
C SER A 546 5.05 -3.93 15.83
N ARG A 547 5.98 -3.35 16.60
CA ARG A 547 5.76 -2.97 18.01
C ARG A 547 5.75 -1.46 18.14
N GLY A 548 4.78 -0.90 18.85
CA GLY A 548 4.70 0.55 18.93
C GLY A 548 3.99 1.09 20.15
N MET A 549 4.19 2.39 20.35
CA MET A 549 3.48 3.23 21.30
C MET A 549 2.79 4.35 20.54
N GLU A 550 1.52 4.60 20.84
CA GLU A 550 0.73 5.66 20.24
C GLU A 550 0.13 6.56 21.32
N LEU A 551 0.11 7.86 21.06
CA LEU A 551 -0.46 8.89 21.92
C LEU A 551 -1.41 9.74 21.08
N ASN A 552 -2.62 9.98 21.58
CA ASN A 552 -3.57 10.95 21.04
C ASN A 552 -4.04 11.87 22.17
N VAL A 553 -4.13 13.17 21.89
CA VAL A 553 -4.64 14.19 22.81
C VAL A 553 -5.53 15.14 22.01
N PHE A 554 -6.72 15.45 22.52
CA PHE A 554 -7.63 16.39 21.87
C PHE A 554 -8.44 17.18 22.89
N GLY A 555 -8.96 18.34 22.48
CA GLY A 555 -9.91 19.12 23.26
C GLY A 555 -9.53 20.60 23.35
N GLU A 556 -10.02 21.25 24.39
CA GLU A 556 -9.88 22.69 24.63
C GLU A 556 -9.24 22.93 26.02
N PRO A 557 -7.90 22.82 26.17
CA PRO A 557 -7.24 22.95 27.46
C PRO A 557 -7.48 24.30 28.14
N VAL A 558 -7.52 25.38 27.36
CA VAL A 558 -7.87 26.74 27.82
C VAL A 558 -8.88 27.35 26.86
N TYR A 559 -9.78 28.16 27.37
CA TYR A 559 -10.89 28.70 26.56
C TYR A 559 -10.36 29.43 25.32
N GLY A 560 -10.93 29.11 24.16
CA GLY A 560 -10.51 29.63 22.87
C GLY A 560 -9.26 28.98 22.27
N VAL A 561 -8.64 28.00 22.94
CA VAL A 561 -7.50 27.23 22.39
C VAL A 561 -7.89 25.77 22.27
N ARG A 562 -7.97 25.28 21.04
CA ARG A 562 -8.23 23.87 20.72
C ARG A 562 -6.93 23.20 20.29
N LEU A 563 -6.68 22.00 20.79
CA LEU A 563 -5.49 21.20 20.50
C LEU A 563 -5.91 19.85 19.94
N LEU A 564 -5.17 19.39 18.93
CA LEU A 564 -5.21 18.02 18.41
C LEU A 564 -3.78 17.53 18.24
N GLY A 565 -3.34 16.62 19.11
CA GLY A 565 -2.01 16.02 19.09
C GLY A 565 -2.10 14.52 18.83
N SER A 566 -1.22 14.01 17.99
CA SER A 566 -1.05 12.58 17.74
C SER A 566 0.43 12.26 17.57
N ALA A 567 0.89 11.14 18.14
CA ALA A 567 2.26 10.66 18.01
C ALA A 567 2.30 9.13 17.93
N LEU A 568 3.25 8.62 17.14
CA LEU A 568 3.56 7.21 17.00
C LEU A 568 5.07 7.00 17.14
N TRP A 569 5.45 6.01 17.93
CA TRP A 569 6.79 5.41 17.91
C TRP A 569 6.65 3.93 17.55
N LEU A 570 7.47 3.47 16.60
CA LEU A 570 7.30 2.17 15.98
C LEU A 570 8.65 1.47 15.75
N GLN A 571 8.67 0.17 15.97
CA GLN A 571 9.70 -0.76 15.54
C GLN A 571 9.08 -1.72 14.51
N PRO A 572 9.24 -1.45 13.20
CA PRO A 572 8.65 -2.25 12.14
C PRO A 572 9.66 -3.27 11.60
N GLU A 573 9.83 -4.41 12.27
CA GLU A 573 10.91 -5.36 11.99
C GLU A 573 10.48 -6.49 11.04
N MET A 574 11.34 -6.83 10.08
CA MET A 574 11.27 -8.06 9.31
C MET A 574 11.92 -9.18 10.12
N VAL A 575 11.09 -9.93 10.86
CA VAL A 575 11.55 -10.97 11.81
C VAL A 575 12.06 -12.20 11.08
N LYS A 576 11.43 -12.55 9.96
CA LYS A 576 11.81 -13.71 9.15
C LYS A 576 11.66 -13.42 7.67
N THR A 577 12.75 -13.59 6.94
CA THR A 577 12.89 -13.26 5.51
C THR A 577 13.54 -14.38 4.73
N ASN A 578 13.60 -14.23 3.39
CA ASN A 578 14.15 -15.27 2.53
C ASN A 578 15.65 -15.50 2.81
N GLY A 579 16.00 -16.74 3.15
CA GLY A 579 17.36 -17.13 3.55
C GLY A 579 17.90 -16.42 4.81
N GLY A 580 17.06 -15.68 5.55
CA GLY A 580 17.48 -14.86 6.69
C GLY A 580 18.26 -13.59 6.32
N THR A 581 18.34 -13.23 5.03
CA THR A 581 19.21 -12.16 4.51
C THR A 581 18.86 -10.78 5.08
N ASN A 582 17.57 -10.53 5.29
CA ASN A 582 17.02 -9.26 5.76
C ASN A 582 16.38 -9.38 7.15
N ASP A 583 16.73 -10.42 7.92
CA ASP A 583 16.22 -10.57 9.28
C ASP A 583 16.73 -9.44 10.18
N GLY A 584 15.82 -8.87 10.98
CA GLY A 584 16.11 -7.73 11.86
C GLY A 584 16.13 -6.37 11.15
N LYS A 585 15.91 -6.33 9.83
CA LYS A 585 15.79 -5.08 9.05
C LYS A 585 14.43 -4.43 9.25
N ASP A 586 14.36 -3.12 9.02
CA ASP A 586 13.10 -2.38 9.04
C ASP A 586 12.30 -2.65 7.76
N ALA A 587 10.97 -2.76 7.91
CA ALA A 587 10.05 -2.83 6.80
C ALA A 587 10.12 -1.57 5.93
N ILE A 588 10.01 -1.75 4.62
CA ILE A 588 10.10 -0.68 3.62
C ILE A 588 8.97 0.34 3.82
N GLY A 589 9.28 1.63 3.69
CA GLY A 589 8.30 2.71 3.74
C GLY A 589 7.69 2.96 5.11
N VAL A 590 8.24 2.36 6.18
CA VAL A 590 7.69 2.52 7.53
C VAL A 590 8.61 3.40 8.39
N PRO A 591 8.15 4.59 8.83
CA PRO A 591 8.94 5.44 9.71
C PRO A 591 8.91 4.90 11.14
N ARG A 592 10.04 5.04 11.86
CA ARG A 592 10.13 4.68 13.29
C ARG A 592 9.40 5.65 14.22
N TYR A 593 9.10 6.85 13.73
CA TYR A 593 8.28 7.81 14.47
C TYR A 593 7.56 8.76 13.52
N SER A 594 6.42 9.25 13.98
CA SER A 594 5.65 10.33 13.37
C SER A 594 4.92 11.10 14.46
N TRP A 595 4.69 12.38 14.23
CA TRP A 595 3.80 13.17 15.08
C TRP A 595 3.10 14.25 14.26
N SER A 596 1.92 14.61 14.72
CA SER A 596 1.06 15.65 14.17
C SER A 596 0.51 16.46 15.34
N VAL A 597 0.73 17.77 15.31
CA VAL A 597 0.22 18.69 16.33
C VAL A 597 -0.49 19.83 15.64
N GLY A 598 -1.81 19.82 15.72
CA GLY A 598 -2.72 20.86 15.26
C GLY A 598 -3.22 21.71 16.43
N GLY A 599 -3.38 23.00 16.20
CA GLY A 599 -3.97 23.92 17.17
C GLY A 599 -4.84 24.97 16.49
N GLU A 600 -5.89 25.40 17.19
CA GLU A 600 -6.65 26.60 16.86
C GLU A 600 -6.66 27.56 18.03
N TRP A 601 -6.60 28.85 17.74
CA TRP A 601 -6.68 29.93 18.73
C TRP A 601 -7.66 31.00 18.29
N ASP A 602 -8.75 31.15 19.03
CA ASP A 602 -9.67 32.28 18.88
C ASP A 602 -9.01 33.54 19.44
N LEU A 603 -8.71 34.49 18.56
CA LEU A 603 -7.95 35.68 18.91
C LEU A 603 -8.83 36.60 19.78
N PRO A 604 -8.47 36.85 21.06
CA PRO A 604 -9.34 37.57 21.98
C PRO A 604 -9.51 39.05 21.60
N TRP A 605 -8.61 39.58 20.77
CA TRP A 605 -8.63 40.97 20.31
C TRP A 605 -9.38 41.19 18.99
N VAL A 606 -9.79 40.13 18.28
CA VAL A 606 -10.65 40.23 17.08
C VAL A 606 -11.76 39.21 17.19
N GLN A 607 -12.99 39.70 17.36
CA GLN A 607 -14.16 38.83 17.50
C GLN A 607 -14.30 37.88 16.31
N ASN A 608 -14.58 36.61 16.60
CA ASN A 608 -14.82 35.54 15.62
C ASN A 608 -13.68 35.28 14.62
N LEU A 609 -12.46 35.72 14.93
CA LEU A 609 -11.26 35.36 14.17
C LEU A 609 -10.52 34.24 14.89
N THR A 610 -10.32 33.12 14.21
CA THR A 610 -9.52 31.99 14.67
C THR A 610 -8.26 31.88 13.83
N ALA A 611 -7.09 31.79 14.48
CA ALA A 611 -5.86 31.35 13.85
C ALA A 611 -5.69 29.83 13.98
N THR A 612 -5.22 29.17 12.93
CA THR A 612 -4.99 27.73 12.90
C THR A 612 -3.55 27.41 12.51
N GLY A 613 -3.01 26.34 13.08
CA GLY A 613 -1.67 25.85 12.77
C GLY A 613 -1.60 24.34 12.87
N THR A 614 -0.81 23.70 12.02
CA THR A 614 -0.54 22.26 12.10
C THR A 614 0.89 21.95 11.73
N LEU A 615 1.57 21.23 12.61
CA LEU A 615 2.94 20.80 12.43
C LEU A 615 2.97 19.28 12.32
N ILE A 616 3.46 18.78 11.19
CA ILE A 616 3.55 17.36 10.88
C ILE A 616 5.02 17.00 10.73
N ARG A 617 5.45 15.91 11.38
CA ARG A 617 6.80 15.37 11.26
C ARG A 617 6.72 13.88 10.98
N THR A 618 7.51 13.45 10.02
CA THR A 618 7.74 12.03 9.75
C THR A 618 9.23 11.72 9.83
N GLY A 619 9.59 10.65 10.52
CA GLY A 619 10.96 10.14 10.56
C GLY A 619 11.43 9.62 9.21
N SER A 620 12.71 9.25 9.12
CA SER A 620 13.26 8.61 7.93
C SER A 620 12.63 7.24 7.67
N GLN A 621 12.62 6.81 6.42
CA GLN A 621 12.05 5.53 5.97
C GLN A 621 13.03 4.84 5.04
N TYR A 622 13.04 3.51 5.00
CA TYR A 622 13.84 2.76 4.03
C TYR A 622 13.07 2.50 2.74
N ALA A 623 13.75 2.55 1.60
CA ALA A 623 13.18 2.26 0.28
C ALA A 623 13.63 0.90 -0.29
N SER A 624 14.51 0.18 0.43
CA SER A 624 15.04 -1.12 0.03
C SER A 624 15.01 -2.11 1.20
N ALA A 625 14.88 -3.40 0.88
CA ALA A 625 14.71 -4.47 1.85
C ALA A 625 15.95 -4.70 2.74
N ASP A 626 17.13 -4.44 2.21
CA ASP A 626 18.43 -4.47 2.91
C ASP A 626 18.68 -3.24 3.80
N ASN A 627 17.82 -2.23 3.70
CA ASN A 627 17.91 -0.92 4.33
C ASN A 627 19.12 -0.07 3.87
N SER A 628 19.64 -0.27 2.65
CA SER A 628 20.71 0.55 2.07
C SER A 628 20.22 1.88 1.49
N ILE A 629 19.01 1.93 0.91
CA ILE A 629 18.41 3.15 0.36
C ILE A 629 17.43 3.74 1.37
N LYS A 630 17.58 5.04 1.68
CA LYS A 630 16.85 5.73 2.75
C LYS A 630 16.28 7.08 2.30
N LEU A 631 15.02 7.33 2.66
CA LEU A 631 14.37 8.63 2.58
C LEU A 631 14.67 9.42 3.86
N ASN A 632 15.03 10.68 3.71
CA ASN A 632 15.18 11.61 4.83
C ASN A 632 13.81 11.90 5.47
N GLY A 633 13.81 12.10 6.79
CA GLY A 633 12.60 12.54 7.49
C GLY A 633 12.31 14.01 7.20
N TRP A 634 11.05 14.39 7.08
CA TRP A 634 10.61 15.74 6.69
C TRP A 634 9.67 16.36 7.72
N THR A 635 9.54 17.68 7.70
CA THR A 635 8.67 18.45 8.58
C THR A 635 7.86 19.44 7.75
N ARG A 636 6.55 19.51 7.99
CA ARG A 636 5.64 20.40 7.28
C ARG A 636 4.87 21.25 8.27
N LEU A 637 4.80 22.56 8.00
CA LEU A 637 4.01 23.53 8.74
C LEU A 637 2.89 24.06 7.85
N ASP A 638 1.65 23.97 8.34
CA ASP A 638 0.46 24.50 7.72
C ASP A 638 -0.12 25.59 8.62
N LEU A 639 -0.53 26.72 8.03
CA LEU A 639 -1.09 27.86 8.76
C LEU A 639 -2.41 28.30 8.12
N GLY A 640 -3.33 28.82 8.92
CA GLY A 640 -4.58 29.35 8.40
C GLY A 640 -5.28 30.34 9.32
N LEU A 641 -6.32 30.95 8.77
CA LEU A 641 -7.22 31.87 9.43
C LEU A 641 -8.67 31.51 9.08
N ARG A 642 -9.56 31.62 10.05
CA ARG A 642 -11.01 31.50 9.88
C ARG A 642 -11.69 32.71 10.49
N TYR A 643 -12.54 33.37 9.74
CA TYR A 643 -13.32 34.52 10.20
C TYR A 643 -14.81 34.30 9.94
N SER A 644 -15.63 34.33 10.99
CA SER A 644 -17.07 34.13 10.90
C SER A 644 -17.83 35.40 11.30
N THR A 645 -18.74 35.85 10.45
CA THR A 645 -19.57 37.04 10.71
C THR A 645 -21.01 36.80 10.32
N LYS A 646 -21.94 37.55 10.92
CA LYS A 646 -23.33 37.58 10.47
C LYS A 646 -23.50 38.65 9.39
N VAL A 647 -24.22 38.30 8.32
CA VAL A 647 -24.67 39.22 7.27
C VAL A 647 -26.19 39.01 7.17
N ASN A 648 -26.96 39.98 7.66
CA ASN A 648 -28.38 39.80 7.98
C ASN A 648 -28.58 38.61 8.94
N GLU A 649 -29.50 37.69 8.62
CA GLU A 649 -29.75 36.47 9.39
C GLU A 649 -28.81 35.31 9.00
N GLN A 650 -27.94 35.50 8.01
CA GLN A 650 -27.07 34.46 7.47
C GLN A 650 -25.67 34.53 8.09
N THR A 651 -25.03 33.37 8.26
CA THR A 651 -23.63 33.30 8.71
C THR A 651 -22.71 33.18 7.50
N LEU A 652 -21.76 34.10 7.36
CA LEU A 652 -20.70 34.07 6.37
C LEU A 652 -19.38 33.69 7.05
N THR A 653 -18.73 32.63 6.57
CA THR A 653 -17.44 32.18 7.10
C THR A 653 -16.39 32.21 5.99
N TRP A 654 -15.32 32.98 6.22
CA TRP A 654 -14.13 33.02 5.38
C TRP A 654 -13.07 32.08 5.96
N ARG A 655 -12.44 31.29 5.10
CA ARG A 655 -11.31 30.44 5.46
C ARG A 655 -10.17 30.70 4.48
N ALA A 656 -8.96 30.84 5.02
CA ALA A 656 -7.75 30.99 4.23
C ALA A 656 -6.66 30.12 4.87
N SER A 657 -6.08 29.20 4.11
CA SER A 657 -5.05 28.29 4.58
C SER A 657 -3.89 28.26 3.58
N VAL A 658 -2.68 28.14 4.09
CA VAL A 658 -1.48 27.89 3.31
C VAL A 658 -0.84 26.61 3.86
N GLU A 659 -0.80 25.59 3.02
CA GLU A 659 -0.14 24.32 3.32
C GLU A 659 1.34 24.37 2.94
N ASN A 660 2.18 23.71 3.73
CA ASN A 660 3.63 23.69 3.55
C ASN A 660 4.21 25.11 3.40
N VAL A 661 3.97 25.97 4.40
CA VAL A 661 4.33 27.40 4.36
C VAL A 661 5.83 27.64 4.19
N THR A 662 6.65 26.67 4.59
CA THR A 662 8.12 26.69 4.42
C THR A 662 8.56 26.22 3.04
N ASN A 663 7.63 25.71 2.22
CA ASN A 663 7.87 25.08 0.93
C ASN A 663 8.96 24.00 1.00
N GLU A 664 8.92 23.18 2.05
CA GLU A 664 9.86 22.06 2.26
C GLU A 664 9.76 21.08 1.08
N LYS A 665 10.91 20.65 0.56
CA LYS A 665 11.00 19.64 -0.52
C LYS A 665 11.33 18.30 0.09
N TYR A 666 10.44 17.32 -0.07
CA TYR A 666 10.60 16.01 0.58
C TYR A 666 10.03 14.84 -0.25
N TRP A 667 10.66 13.68 -0.11
CA TRP A 667 10.05 12.40 -0.48
C TRP A 667 9.13 11.95 0.67
N ALA A 668 7.82 11.89 0.42
CA ALA A 668 6.82 11.72 1.49
C ALA A 668 6.75 10.29 2.06
N SER A 669 6.74 9.29 1.18
CA SER A 669 6.45 7.90 1.51
C SER A 669 7.00 6.95 0.45
N VAL A 670 7.19 5.68 0.81
CA VAL A 670 7.44 4.59 -0.14
C VAL A 670 6.22 3.67 -0.16
N ASP A 671 5.77 3.30 -1.37
CA ASP A 671 4.82 2.22 -1.56
C ASP A 671 5.59 0.89 -1.74
N ASP A 672 5.35 -0.05 -0.83
CA ASP A 672 5.96 -1.38 -0.78
C ASP A 672 5.02 -2.47 -1.36
N SER A 673 3.90 -2.09 -1.97
CA SER A 673 2.96 -2.99 -2.65
C SER A 673 3.60 -3.80 -3.80
N VAL A 674 4.82 -3.43 -4.21
CA VAL A 674 5.61 -4.09 -5.25
C VAL A 674 6.98 -4.52 -4.70
N GLY A 675 6.99 -5.44 -3.74
CA GLY A 675 8.22 -6.14 -3.36
C GLY A 675 8.88 -6.84 -4.56
N GLU A 676 10.14 -6.52 -4.85
CA GLU A 676 11.13 -7.39 -5.52
C GLU A 676 10.93 -7.86 -6.99
N TRP A 677 10.07 -7.25 -7.82
CA TRP A 677 9.75 -7.85 -9.12
C TRP A 677 10.67 -7.56 -10.32
N LEU A 678 11.74 -6.75 -10.24
CA LEU A 678 12.40 -6.29 -11.49
C LEU A 678 13.93 -6.31 -11.59
N MET A 679 14.70 -6.57 -10.53
CA MET A 679 16.18 -6.57 -10.64
C MET A 679 16.83 -7.94 -10.39
N SER A 680 16.22 -8.82 -9.59
CA SER A 680 16.79 -10.15 -9.28
C SER A 680 16.51 -11.25 -10.32
N GLU A 681 15.88 -10.92 -11.46
CA GLU A 681 15.47 -11.91 -12.47
C GLU A 681 16.50 -12.14 -13.59
N ARG A 682 17.57 -11.33 -13.65
CA ARG A 682 18.52 -11.34 -14.78
C ARG A 682 19.82 -12.09 -14.51
N ILE A 683 20.15 -12.44 -13.27
CA ILE A 683 21.35 -13.23 -12.92
C ILE A 683 20.92 -14.41 -12.05
N GLN A 684 21.26 -15.61 -12.49
CA GLN A 684 20.89 -16.86 -11.82
C GLN A 684 22.15 -17.64 -11.44
N VAL A 685 22.08 -18.38 -10.32
CA VAL A 685 23.11 -19.36 -9.94
C VAL A 685 22.45 -20.72 -9.97
N VAL A 686 23.01 -21.64 -10.75
CA VAL A 686 22.48 -22.99 -10.94
C VAL A 686 23.61 -23.98 -10.71
N GLN A 687 23.33 -25.03 -9.94
CA GLN A 687 24.21 -26.18 -9.88
C GLN A 687 23.89 -27.12 -11.05
N GLY A 688 24.89 -27.49 -11.84
CA GLY A 688 24.67 -28.41 -12.96
C GLY A 688 25.81 -28.49 -13.97
N ASP A 689 25.53 -29.17 -15.08
CA ASP A 689 26.44 -29.30 -16.22
C ASP A 689 26.17 -28.17 -17.22
N ILE A 690 27.17 -27.33 -17.48
CA ILE A 690 27.06 -26.20 -18.41
C ILE A 690 26.78 -26.65 -19.86
N THR A 691 27.06 -27.91 -20.20
CA THR A 691 26.74 -28.46 -21.53
C THR A 691 25.24 -28.72 -21.73
N GLN A 692 24.45 -28.71 -20.65
CA GLN A 692 23.02 -29.02 -20.66
C GLN A 692 22.13 -27.81 -20.34
N ILE A 693 22.72 -26.61 -20.16
CA ILE A 693 21.97 -25.41 -19.77
C ILE A 693 21.28 -24.75 -20.98
N GLU A 694 20.02 -24.36 -20.83
CA GLU A 694 19.27 -23.67 -21.89
C GLU A 694 19.57 -22.16 -21.92
N VAL A 695 20.53 -21.76 -22.76
CA VAL A 695 20.92 -20.37 -23.04
C VAL A 695 21.30 -20.17 -24.51
N ASP A 696 21.46 -18.93 -24.96
CA ASP A 696 21.90 -18.64 -26.33
C ASP A 696 23.39 -18.97 -26.54
N VAL A 697 24.25 -18.71 -25.55
CA VAL A 697 25.70 -18.91 -25.63
C VAL A 697 26.26 -19.38 -24.29
N ILE A 698 27.20 -20.32 -24.31
CA ILE A 698 27.95 -20.72 -23.10
C ILE A 698 29.39 -20.21 -23.18
N VAL A 699 29.99 -20.00 -22.01
CA VAL A 699 31.40 -19.67 -21.88
C VAL A 699 32.18 -20.93 -21.52
N ASN A 700 33.26 -21.15 -22.25
CA ASN A 700 34.26 -22.16 -21.96
C ASN A 700 35.46 -21.51 -21.26
N ALA A 701 35.90 -22.07 -20.14
CA ALA A 701 37.14 -21.68 -19.48
C ALA A 701 38.34 -22.33 -20.17
N ALA A 702 38.82 -21.69 -21.25
CA ALA A 702 39.82 -22.21 -22.15
C ALA A 702 41.26 -21.89 -21.68
N ASN A 703 42.23 -22.60 -22.27
CA ASN A 703 43.65 -22.26 -22.19
C ASN A 703 44.09 -21.45 -23.43
N PRO A 704 45.26 -20.76 -23.40
CA PRO A 704 45.71 -19.91 -24.51
C PRO A 704 45.80 -20.59 -25.87
N SER A 705 46.00 -21.91 -25.86
CA SER A 705 46.15 -22.72 -27.07
C SER A 705 44.80 -22.98 -27.77
N LEU A 706 43.65 -22.83 -27.09
CA LEU A 706 42.31 -23.14 -27.60
C LEU A 706 42.12 -24.60 -28.10
N MET A 707 43.09 -25.51 -27.92
CA MET A 707 43.02 -26.89 -28.44
C MET A 707 42.33 -27.87 -27.49
N GLY A 708 41.47 -27.37 -26.60
CA GLY A 708 40.86 -28.13 -25.52
C GLY A 708 41.83 -28.44 -24.37
N GLY A 709 41.31 -29.09 -23.33
CA GLY A 709 41.97 -29.25 -22.04
C GLY A 709 41.19 -30.12 -21.07
N GLY A 710 41.50 -30.00 -19.77
CA GLY A 710 40.82 -30.73 -18.69
C GLY A 710 39.61 -29.96 -18.12
N GLY A 711 38.94 -30.52 -17.11
CA GLY A 711 37.83 -29.86 -16.42
C GLY A 711 36.65 -29.52 -17.33
N VAL A 712 36.11 -28.31 -17.20
CA VAL A 712 34.95 -27.83 -17.96
C VAL A 712 35.23 -27.72 -19.46
N ASP A 713 36.45 -27.35 -19.85
CA ASP A 713 36.90 -27.27 -21.25
C ASP A 713 36.81 -28.63 -21.95
N GLY A 714 37.33 -29.67 -21.29
CA GLY A 714 37.20 -31.04 -21.78
C GLY A 714 35.75 -31.52 -21.84
N ALA A 715 34.89 -31.11 -20.90
CA ALA A 715 33.47 -31.47 -20.92
C ALA A 715 32.74 -30.84 -22.11
N ILE A 716 32.97 -29.55 -22.35
CA ILE A 716 32.41 -28.80 -23.48
C ILE A 716 32.89 -29.41 -24.81
N HIS A 717 34.19 -29.68 -24.97
CA HIS A 717 34.71 -30.31 -26.19
C HIS A 717 34.15 -31.72 -26.45
N ARG A 718 33.96 -32.53 -25.41
CA ARG A 718 33.33 -33.86 -25.56
C ARG A 718 31.86 -33.77 -25.98
N ALA A 719 31.11 -32.85 -25.38
CA ALA A 719 29.70 -32.66 -25.70
C ALA A 719 29.48 -32.03 -27.08
N ALA A 720 30.32 -31.07 -27.47
CA ALA A 720 30.25 -30.41 -28.77
C ALA A 720 30.75 -31.28 -29.93
N GLY A 721 31.59 -32.27 -29.66
CA GLY A 721 32.18 -33.14 -30.68
C GLY A 721 33.33 -32.47 -31.45
N PRO A 722 33.89 -33.16 -32.47
CA PRO A 722 35.10 -32.73 -33.16
C PRO A 722 34.97 -31.40 -33.91
N ALA A 723 33.74 -31.00 -34.28
CA ALA A 723 33.48 -29.73 -34.96
C ALA A 723 33.94 -28.50 -34.16
N LEU A 724 33.82 -28.53 -32.82
CA LEU A 724 34.28 -27.42 -31.98
C LEU A 724 35.80 -27.25 -32.03
N LEU A 725 36.55 -28.36 -32.05
CA LEU A 725 38.00 -28.30 -32.14
C LEU A 725 38.46 -27.77 -33.51
N GLU A 726 37.79 -28.15 -34.60
CA GLU A 726 38.08 -27.60 -35.92
C GLU A 726 37.79 -26.10 -35.99
N ALA A 727 36.68 -25.63 -35.39
CA ALA A 727 36.39 -24.21 -35.26
C ALA A 727 37.47 -23.46 -34.45
N CYS A 728 37.95 -24.05 -33.35
CA CYS A 728 39.05 -23.48 -32.57
C CYS A 728 40.36 -23.42 -33.36
N LYS A 729 40.68 -24.44 -34.17
CA LYS A 729 41.85 -24.43 -35.06
C LYS A 729 41.78 -23.32 -36.10
N ALA A 730 40.60 -23.13 -36.71
CA ALA A 730 40.38 -22.04 -37.66
C ALA A 730 40.60 -20.67 -37.01
N VAL A 731 40.06 -20.46 -35.81
CA VAL A 731 40.29 -19.23 -35.03
C VAL A 731 41.79 -19.05 -34.71
N ARG A 732 42.47 -20.11 -34.26
CA ARG A 732 43.91 -20.03 -33.94
C ARG A 732 44.79 -19.77 -35.15
N GLN A 733 44.41 -20.26 -36.34
CA GLN A 733 45.12 -19.96 -37.58
C GLN A 733 44.96 -18.48 -37.99
N LEU A 734 43.82 -17.86 -37.67
CA LEU A 734 43.54 -16.48 -38.06
C LEU A 734 44.18 -15.45 -37.13
N GLN A 735 44.17 -15.68 -35.81
CA GLN A 735 44.60 -14.66 -34.83
C GLN A 735 45.65 -15.13 -33.82
N GLY A 736 46.13 -16.37 -33.92
CA GLY A 736 47.11 -16.92 -32.99
C GLY A 736 46.50 -17.36 -31.66
N GLU A 737 47.34 -17.38 -30.61
CA GLU A 737 46.90 -17.75 -29.26
C GLU A 737 46.04 -16.67 -28.61
N CYS A 738 45.11 -17.10 -27.73
CA CYS A 738 44.29 -16.17 -26.96
C CYS A 738 44.98 -15.87 -25.63
N ALA A 739 45.40 -14.62 -25.41
CA ALA A 739 46.07 -14.24 -24.17
C ALA A 739 45.11 -14.29 -22.95
N PRO A 740 45.63 -14.52 -21.72
CA PRO A 740 44.82 -14.36 -20.51
C PRO A 740 44.07 -13.03 -20.47
N GLY A 741 42.85 -13.06 -19.94
CA GLY A 741 41.91 -11.94 -19.93
C GLY A 741 41.15 -11.72 -21.24
N HIS A 742 41.46 -12.45 -22.32
CA HIS A 742 40.76 -12.33 -23.59
C HIS A 742 39.80 -13.51 -23.82
N ALA A 743 38.86 -13.31 -24.75
CA ALA A 743 37.91 -14.32 -25.15
C ALA A 743 37.72 -14.32 -26.67
N VAL A 744 37.37 -15.47 -27.23
CA VAL A 744 37.08 -15.65 -28.66
C VAL A 744 35.79 -16.42 -28.82
N ILE A 745 35.10 -16.31 -29.96
CA ILE A 745 33.82 -16.98 -30.18
C ILE A 745 33.89 -17.95 -31.35
N THR A 746 33.26 -19.11 -31.22
CA THR A 746 33.14 -20.14 -32.26
C THR A 746 31.72 -20.65 -32.39
N GLU A 747 31.46 -21.41 -33.45
CA GLU A 747 30.29 -22.28 -33.53
C GLU A 747 30.29 -23.32 -32.40
N ALA A 748 29.12 -23.84 -32.03
CA ALA A 748 28.94 -24.67 -30.83
C ALA A 748 29.04 -26.19 -31.06
N GLY A 749 29.25 -26.64 -32.31
CA GLY A 749 29.21 -28.06 -32.66
C GLY A 749 27.86 -28.69 -32.34
N ASN A 750 27.86 -29.81 -31.61
CA ASN A 750 26.65 -30.56 -31.23
C ASN A 750 25.93 -30.01 -29.98
N LEU A 751 26.41 -28.94 -29.35
CA LEU A 751 25.76 -28.36 -28.18
C LEU A 751 24.45 -27.67 -28.56
N ALA A 752 23.46 -27.71 -27.66
CA ALA A 752 22.15 -27.06 -27.83
C ALA A 752 22.18 -25.54 -27.57
N VAL A 753 23.25 -24.86 -28.02
CA VAL A 753 23.44 -23.40 -27.92
C VAL A 753 23.92 -22.85 -29.26
N LYS A 754 23.81 -21.54 -29.47
CA LYS A 754 24.10 -20.90 -30.76
C LYS A 754 25.61 -20.71 -31.01
N ALA A 755 26.40 -20.57 -29.96
CA ALA A 755 27.84 -20.37 -30.02
C ALA A 755 28.52 -20.79 -28.70
N VAL A 756 29.84 -20.91 -28.73
CA VAL A 756 30.70 -21.07 -27.55
C VAL A 756 31.70 -19.92 -27.50
N ILE A 757 31.78 -19.23 -26.36
CA ILE A 757 32.79 -18.20 -26.11
C ILE A 757 33.92 -18.83 -25.29
N HIS A 758 35.12 -18.91 -25.85
CA HIS A 758 36.31 -19.45 -25.20
C HIS A 758 37.06 -18.32 -24.50
N ALA A 759 36.93 -18.23 -23.18
CA ALA A 759 37.55 -17.22 -22.34
C ALA A 759 38.78 -17.78 -21.62
N VAL A 760 39.91 -17.10 -21.72
CA VAL A 760 41.17 -17.53 -21.10
C VAL A 760 41.36 -16.78 -19.78
N GLY A 761 41.17 -17.48 -18.67
CA GLY A 761 41.44 -16.95 -17.34
C GLY A 761 42.93 -17.00 -16.98
N PRO A 762 43.37 -16.24 -15.96
CA PRO A 762 44.75 -16.28 -15.47
C PRO A 762 45.03 -17.52 -14.61
N VAL A 763 46.30 -17.93 -14.56
CA VAL A 763 46.83 -18.91 -13.59
C VAL A 763 47.15 -18.18 -12.30
N TRP A 764 46.76 -18.73 -11.15
CA TRP A 764 47.02 -18.11 -9.85
C TRP A 764 48.47 -18.28 -9.42
N HIS A 765 49.18 -17.16 -9.19
CA HIS A 765 50.57 -17.13 -8.72
C HIS A 765 50.74 -16.43 -7.37
N GLY A 766 49.65 -16.22 -6.62
CA GLY A 766 49.66 -15.57 -5.31
C GLY A 766 48.98 -14.20 -5.28
N GLY A 767 48.49 -13.69 -6.41
CA GLY A 767 47.64 -12.49 -6.48
C GLY A 767 48.38 -11.17 -6.71
N GLU A 768 49.68 -11.21 -6.99
CA GLU A 768 50.53 -10.02 -7.21
C GLU A 768 50.88 -9.78 -8.69
N GLN A 769 50.34 -10.59 -9.61
CA GLN A 769 50.65 -10.56 -11.06
C GLN A 769 49.42 -10.16 -11.90
N ASN A 770 48.61 -9.25 -11.39
CA ASN A 770 47.38 -8.76 -12.02
C ASN A 770 46.33 -9.84 -12.32
N GLU A 771 46.33 -10.95 -11.57
CA GLU A 771 45.43 -12.07 -11.84
C GLU A 771 43.96 -11.67 -11.63
N ALA A 772 43.66 -10.77 -10.70
CA ALA A 772 42.30 -10.30 -10.49
C ALA A 772 41.77 -9.49 -11.69
N GLU A 773 42.58 -8.58 -12.22
CA GLU A 773 42.27 -7.75 -13.38
C GLU A 773 42.12 -8.60 -14.65
N LEU A 774 42.99 -9.59 -14.84
CA LEU A 774 42.91 -10.51 -15.97
C LEU A 774 41.63 -11.38 -15.88
N LEU A 775 41.23 -11.82 -14.68
CA LEU A 775 39.98 -12.56 -14.51
C LEU A 775 38.76 -11.66 -14.81
N GLU A 776 38.76 -10.40 -14.35
CA GLU A 776 37.73 -9.43 -14.70
C GLU A 776 37.61 -9.24 -16.22
N LEU A 777 38.75 -9.06 -16.91
CA LEU A 777 38.77 -8.91 -18.36
C LEU A 777 38.20 -10.13 -19.09
N ALA A 778 38.47 -11.35 -18.62
CA ALA A 778 37.92 -12.55 -19.23
C ALA A 778 36.38 -12.58 -19.18
N TYR A 779 35.78 -12.23 -18.03
CA TYR A 779 34.34 -12.11 -17.89
C TYR A 779 33.76 -10.98 -18.74
N ARG A 780 34.38 -9.79 -18.70
CA ARG A 780 33.94 -8.60 -19.46
C ARG A 780 33.97 -8.84 -20.97
N ASN A 781 35.07 -9.35 -21.50
CA ASN A 781 35.22 -9.64 -22.93
C ASN A 781 34.24 -10.72 -23.41
N SER A 782 33.90 -11.68 -22.56
CA SER A 782 32.85 -12.67 -22.87
C SER A 782 31.47 -12.02 -22.98
N LEU A 783 31.15 -11.10 -22.07
CA LEU A 783 29.89 -10.36 -22.10
C LEU A 783 29.80 -9.40 -23.30
N ASP A 784 30.92 -8.76 -23.66
CA ASP A 784 31.01 -7.90 -24.85
C ASP A 784 30.82 -8.73 -26.14
N LEU A 785 31.44 -9.91 -26.26
CA LEU A 785 31.21 -10.82 -27.39
C LEU A 785 29.76 -11.29 -27.48
N ALA A 786 29.14 -11.64 -26.35
CA ALA A 786 27.73 -12.04 -26.35
C ALA A 786 26.80 -10.91 -26.79
N ALA A 787 27.05 -9.69 -26.29
CA ALA A 787 26.27 -8.51 -26.66
C ALA A 787 26.47 -8.13 -28.14
N ALA A 788 27.72 -8.14 -28.64
CA ALA A 788 28.05 -7.80 -30.02
C ALA A 788 27.41 -8.75 -31.04
N ASN A 789 27.17 -10.00 -30.65
CA ASN A 789 26.51 -11.02 -31.49
C ASN A 789 24.99 -11.14 -31.22
N GLY A 790 24.42 -10.25 -30.41
CA GLY A 790 22.97 -10.19 -30.17
C GLY A 790 22.41 -11.34 -29.33
N TYR A 791 23.24 -12.08 -28.59
CA TYR A 791 22.79 -13.16 -27.73
C TYR A 791 22.11 -12.60 -26.47
N ARG A 792 20.92 -13.12 -26.15
CA ARG A 792 20.10 -12.64 -25.03
C ARG A 792 20.41 -13.35 -23.73
N SER A 793 20.98 -14.55 -23.77
CA SER A 793 21.37 -15.26 -22.55
C SER A 793 22.74 -15.90 -22.64
N ILE A 794 23.51 -15.80 -21.55
CA ILE A 794 24.88 -16.32 -21.44
C ILE A 794 25.02 -17.20 -20.18
N ALA A 795 25.75 -18.31 -20.28
CA ALA A 795 26.12 -19.12 -19.11
C ALA A 795 27.63 -19.12 -18.87
N PHE A 796 28.05 -18.97 -17.61
CA PHE A 796 29.45 -18.96 -17.19
C PHE A 796 29.76 -20.13 -16.27
N PRO A 797 30.92 -20.80 -16.44
CA PRO A 797 31.50 -21.64 -15.41
C PRO A 797 32.30 -20.77 -14.42
N ALA A 798 32.80 -21.39 -13.35
CA ALA A 798 33.81 -20.76 -12.49
C ALA A 798 35.17 -20.76 -13.21
N ILE A 799 35.54 -19.63 -13.81
CA ILE A 799 36.79 -19.50 -14.58
C ILE A 799 37.99 -19.50 -13.62
N SER A 800 39.06 -20.19 -13.99
CA SER A 800 40.34 -20.30 -13.26
C SER A 800 40.34 -21.02 -11.91
N THR A 801 39.19 -21.47 -11.38
CA THR A 801 39.12 -22.11 -10.04
C THR A 801 39.47 -23.61 -10.01
N GLY A 802 39.58 -24.25 -11.19
CA GLY A 802 39.98 -25.64 -11.33
C GLY A 802 41.51 -25.78 -11.40
N VAL A 803 42.01 -26.22 -12.56
CA VAL A 803 43.44 -26.48 -12.81
C VAL A 803 44.33 -25.25 -12.57
N TYR A 804 43.79 -24.04 -12.74
CA TYR A 804 44.52 -22.78 -12.57
C TYR A 804 44.57 -22.28 -11.12
N GLY A 805 43.91 -22.97 -10.18
CA GLY A 805 44.11 -22.80 -8.74
C GLY A 805 43.68 -21.46 -8.14
N PHE A 806 42.89 -20.65 -8.87
CA PHE A 806 42.40 -19.37 -8.36
C PHE A 806 41.47 -19.60 -7.15
N PRO A 807 41.67 -18.91 -6.02
CA PRO A 807 40.82 -19.07 -4.84
C PRO A 807 39.33 -18.89 -5.17
N LYS A 808 38.52 -19.94 -4.96
CA LYS A 808 37.10 -20.01 -5.36
C LYS A 808 36.29 -18.79 -4.92
N ALA A 809 36.40 -18.39 -3.65
CA ALA A 809 35.66 -17.26 -3.10
C ALA A 809 36.05 -15.91 -3.76
N GLN A 810 37.33 -15.69 -4.01
CA GLN A 810 37.82 -14.47 -4.66
C GLN A 810 37.44 -14.43 -6.14
N ALA A 811 37.60 -15.54 -6.86
CA ALA A 811 37.20 -15.67 -8.25
C ALA A 811 35.69 -15.46 -8.43
N ALA A 812 34.87 -16.07 -7.56
CA ALA A 812 33.42 -15.93 -7.61
C ALA A 812 32.97 -14.48 -7.35
N ARG A 813 33.64 -13.76 -6.45
CA ARG A 813 33.35 -12.34 -6.18
C ARG A 813 33.65 -11.47 -7.41
N ILE A 814 34.82 -11.64 -8.01
CA ILE A 814 35.22 -10.93 -9.24
C ILE A 814 34.21 -11.22 -10.37
N ALA A 815 33.92 -12.50 -10.60
CA ALA A 815 32.97 -12.95 -11.61
C ALA A 815 31.59 -12.29 -11.42
N TRP A 816 31.08 -12.33 -10.18
CA TRP A 816 29.79 -11.76 -9.84
C TRP A 816 29.75 -10.25 -10.07
N ASP A 817 30.72 -9.51 -9.52
CA ASP A 817 30.74 -8.04 -9.58
C ASP A 817 30.80 -7.54 -11.05
N VAL A 818 31.58 -8.22 -11.89
CA VAL A 818 31.69 -7.89 -13.32
C VAL A 818 30.38 -8.14 -14.05
N VAL A 819 29.80 -9.33 -13.90
CA VAL A 819 28.54 -9.70 -14.58
C VAL A 819 27.38 -8.86 -14.08
N TYR A 820 27.30 -8.63 -12.77
CA TYR A 820 26.29 -7.78 -12.13
C TYR A 820 26.33 -6.35 -12.66
N LYS A 821 27.51 -5.72 -12.63
CA LYS A 821 27.69 -4.36 -13.15
C LYS A 821 27.38 -4.27 -14.63
N TYR A 822 27.84 -5.23 -15.43
CA TYR A 822 27.64 -5.21 -16.87
C TYR A 822 26.16 -5.33 -17.26
N ILE A 823 25.44 -6.32 -16.69
CA ILE A 823 24.03 -6.57 -16.99
C ILE A 823 23.13 -5.47 -16.42
N GLY A 824 23.50 -4.87 -15.28
CA GLY A 824 22.81 -3.71 -14.72
C GLY A 824 22.91 -2.47 -15.62
N GLN A 825 23.99 -2.32 -16.38
CA GLN A 825 24.27 -1.15 -17.22
C GLN A 825 23.89 -1.34 -18.69
N ARG A 826 23.64 -2.57 -19.15
CA ARG A 826 23.43 -2.88 -20.58
C ARG A 826 22.19 -3.75 -20.84
N PRO A 827 21.50 -3.53 -21.98
CA PRO A 827 20.30 -4.30 -22.32
C PRO A 827 20.60 -5.74 -22.75
N LEU A 828 21.82 -6.03 -23.23
CA LEU A 828 22.28 -7.38 -23.59
C LEU A 828 23.60 -7.72 -22.88
N PRO A 829 23.78 -8.98 -22.45
CA PRO A 829 22.78 -10.05 -22.44
C PRO A 829 21.64 -9.78 -21.43
N GLU A 830 20.42 -10.23 -21.75
CA GLU A 830 19.22 -10.08 -20.92
C GLU A 830 19.29 -10.95 -19.65
N ARG A 831 19.95 -12.12 -19.73
CA ARG A 831 20.10 -13.08 -18.63
C ARG A 831 21.52 -13.65 -18.58
N ALA A 832 22.14 -13.71 -17.40
CA ALA A 832 23.35 -14.51 -17.15
C ALA A 832 23.07 -15.64 -16.15
N VAL A 833 23.72 -16.77 -16.35
CA VAL A 833 23.64 -17.94 -15.47
C VAL A 833 25.04 -18.35 -15.05
N PHE A 834 25.34 -18.35 -13.76
CA PHE A 834 26.53 -19.02 -13.23
C PHE A 834 26.20 -20.50 -13.02
N VAL A 835 26.85 -21.37 -13.81
CA VAL A 835 26.67 -22.82 -13.74
C VAL A 835 27.82 -23.41 -12.95
N CYS A 836 27.53 -23.80 -11.70
CA CYS A 836 28.51 -24.38 -10.78
C CYS A 836 28.40 -25.91 -10.84
N PHE A 837 29.51 -26.60 -11.10
CA PHE A 837 29.50 -28.06 -11.15
C PHE A 837 29.42 -28.70 -9.77
N ASP A 838 30.06 -28.09 -8.76
CA ASP A 838 30.14 -28.60 -7.39
C ASP A 838 29.34 -27.75 -6.39
N ASP A 839 28.96 -28.37 -5.27
CA ASP A 839 28.20 -27.74 -4.18
C ASP A 839 28.94 -26.54 -3.56
N GLU A 840 30.26 -26.63 -3.44
CA GLU A 840 31.09 -25.60 -2.80
C GLU A 840 31.05 -24.28 -3.59
N ASN A 841 31.29 -24.31 -4.89
CA ASN A 841 31.15 -23.14 -5.76
C ASN A 841 29.71 -22.65 -5.77
N THR A 842 28.73 -23.56 -5.82
CA THR A 842 27.31 -23.18 -5.77
C THR A 842 26.99 -22.37 -4.52
N GLN A 843 27.43 -22.84 -3.35
CA GLN A 843 27.24 -22.14 -2.08
C GLN A 843 27.97 -20.79 -2.05
N ILE A 844 29.20 -20.72 -2.55
CA ILE A 844 29.97 -19.46 -2.63
C ILE A 844 29.23 -18.44 -3.50
N TYR A 845 28.81 -18.82 -4.71
CA TYR A 845 28.06 -17.93 -5.61
C TYR A 845 26.69 -17.54 -5.05
N GLN A 846 25.99 -18.46 -4.38
CA GLN A 846 24.72 -18.16 -3.69
C GLN A 846 24.92 -17.20 -2.51
N GLN A 847 26.00 -17.36 -1.72
CA GLN A 847 26.35 -16.45 -0.64
C GLN A 847 26.71 -15.05 -1.16
N ILE A 848 27.42 -14.96 -2.28
CA ILE A 848 27.72 -13.68 -2.93
C ILE A 848 26.45 -13.05 -3.51
N ALA A 849 25.60 -13.84 -4.16
CA ALA A 849 24.30 -13.39 -4.66
C ALA A 849 23.43 -12.83 -3.53
N ALA A 850 23.39 -13.52 -2.39
CA ALA A 850 22.71 -13.05 -1.19
C ALA A 850 23.41 -11.84 -0.55
N GLY A 851 24.73 -11.73 -0.67
CA GLY A 851 25.57 -10.69 -0.06
C GLY A 851 25.76 -9.40 -0.89
N CYS A 852 25.38 -9.38 -2.16
CA CYS A 852 25.31 -8.18 -3.02
C CYS A 852 23.95 -7.47 -2.99
N HIS A 853 23.05 -7.95 -2.12
CA HIS A 853 21.93 -7.20 -1.57
C HIS A 853 22.34 -6.45 -0.27
N LYS A 854 23.57 -5.93 -0.20
CA LYS A 854 24.10 -5.17 0.95
C LYS A 854 24.56 -3.79 0.55
#